data_AF-A0A813C9P8-F1
#
_entry.id   AF-A0A813C9P8-F1
#
_cell.length_a   1.000
_cell.length_b   1.000
_cell.length_c   1.000
_cell.angle_alpha   90.00
_cell.angle_beta   90.00
_cell.angle_gamma   90.00
#
_symmetry.space_group_name_H-M   'P 1'
#
loop_
_entity.id
_entity.type
_entity.pdbx_description
1 polymer ?
#
loop_
_entity_poly.entity_id
_entity_poly.type
_entity_poly.pdbx_seq_one_letter_code
_entity_poly.pdbx_strand_id
1 'polypeptide(L)'
;MAEARSISEIVDTLKDRGARYLRFELPDTHGTSRSKTVPIDKVQGYAKRGLNLYGGTLGLDTAASVVPGTGLNEEINYADTKLWPDFATLQPVPWIDGLWKVICDLTFIDGTPVEAAPRHVLKRLLEEAASLGFSVKMGHEFEFYLLDGETQEPFFDGLHIFNSTRNHWVEGIEPLLDALIAQDVDLITHNCEYAGSQFEINFGPGVGLAGADKAFTFKATVKEFCHQLGYQATFMSKPWADRAGCGCHVHMGLLDADSGANAFLDLDDPNGLSGTAKAFTAGILTHAKSMMPLIGPTPNCYHRLSPHTFAPSNISWGIEDRTAMVRMKASKDDQTHLEMRAASGLSNPYLSAAATLAAGLLGLKKGYDLPAAVEGPCEEDESFEKLPKRLDVALAALEDDADLRALLGEPFVTLFTAVKRHELARFHAHVTDWERKECETAVSIISALKTAEAHSEPFEHFILKDCLEEGACEAIDRTDVDHTGVFDGTRAGNNQARLFIGKENLTDFPFLRSTIEELRSQQAVNLLRDRYGVDVAGHYLRVEICCDLDGFWLEPHCDIVEKMVTIQVYVDPDGRQPELGTDFYTPDLAKAKTVPFVNNQAYCFFPKPGKDSWHGFDKRPIDGRRMTVLINYVTFPTDWTVPAED
;
A
#
# COMPACT_ATOMS: atom_id res chain seq x y z
N MET A 1 0.63 -8.31 46.67
CA MET A 1 1.92 -9.02 46.55
C MET A 1 1.64 -10.51 46.45
N ALA A 2 1.53 -11.03 45.23
CA ALA A 2 1.54 -12.48 45.03
C ALA A 2 2.97 -12.97 45.28
N GLU A 3 3.15 -14.05 46.03
CA GLU A 3 4.46 -14.68 46.22
C GLU A 3 5.11 -14.89 44.84
N ALA A 4 6.35 -14.44 44.69
CA ALA A 4 7.11 -14.64 43.46
C ALA A 4 7.30 -16.15 43.26
N ARG A 5 6.46 -16.75 42.40
CA ARG A 5 6.56 -18.16 42.05
C ARG A 5 7.95 -18.44 41.52
N SER A 6 8.56 -19.53 41.96
CA SER A 6 9.84 -19.95 41.40
C SER A 6 9.66 -20.32 39.92
N ILE A 7 10.72 -20.17 39.12
CA ILE A 7 10.70 -20.60 37.70
C ILE A 7 10.29 -22.09 37.58
N SER A 8 10.63 -22.92 38.58
CA SER A 8 10.22 -24.33 38.61
C SER A 8 8.71 -24.45 38.70
N GLU A 9 8.07 -23.76 39.65
CA GLU A 9 6.63 -23.79 39.85
C GLU A 9 5.86 -23.28 38.64
N ILE A 10 6.38 -22.25 37.95
CA ILE A 10 5.80 -21.74 36.71
C ILE A 10 5.83 -22.82 35.62
N VAL A 11 6.98 -23.48 35.42
CA VAL A 11 7.13 -24.53 34.40
C VAL A 11 6.28 -25.76 34.73
N ASP A 12 6.22 -26.18 35.99
CA ASP A 12 5.39 -27.31 36.42
C ASP A 12 3.90 -27.00 36.22
N THR A 13 3.46 -25.77 36.58
CA THR A 13 2.09 -25.30 36.29
C THR A 13 1.78 -25.31 34.80
N LEU A 14 2.73 -24.92 33.95
CA LEU A 14 2.56 -24.95 32.50
C LEU A 14 2.40 -26.38 31.98
N LYS A 15 3.19 -27.33 32.49
CA LYS A 15 3.08 -28.76 32.14
C LYS A 15 1.73 -29.34 32.54
N ASP A 16 1.24 -29.01 33.74
CA ASP A 16 -0.07 -29.44 34.21
C ASP A 16 -1.22 -28.89 33.35
N ARG A 17 -0.98 -27.74 32.69
CA ARG A 17 -1.89 -27.13 31.69
C ARG A 17 -1.66 -27.63 30.26
N GLY A 18 -0.85 -28.67 30.06
CA GLY A 18 -0.60 -29.27 28.75
C GLY A 18 0.42 -28.53 27.88
N ALA A 19 1.21 -27.59 28.44
CA ALA A 19 2.25 -26.92 27.68
C ALA A 19 3.34 -27.90 27.23
N ARG A 20 3.62 -27.90 25.93
CA ARG A 20 4.70 -28.65 25.29
C ARG A 20 5.89 -27.75 24.94
N TYR A 21 5.61 -26.49 24.66
CA TYR A 21 6.59 -25.51 24.22
C TYR A 21 6.34 -24.12 24.82
N LEU A 22 7.40 -23.36 25.05
CA LEU A 22 7.35 -21.94 25.36
C LEU A 22 8.15 -21.15 24.33
N ARG A 23 7.49 -20.24 23.62
CA ARG A 23 8.07 -19.29 22.68
C ARG A 23 8.64 -18.08 23.43
N PHE A 24 9.93 -17.81 23.25
CA PHE A 24 10.60 -16.64 23.79
C PHE A 24 10.58 -15.56 22.71
N GLU A 25 9.84 -14.47 22.93
CA GLU A 25 9.60 -13.42 21.94
C GLU A 25 10.43 -12.17 22.23
N LEU A 26 11.07 -11.62 21.20
CA LEU A 26 11.77 -10.35 21.17
C LEU A 26 11.01 -9.40 20.24
N PRO A 27 10.49 -8.28 20.74
CA PRO A 27 10.02 -7.18 19.89
C PRO A 27 11.21 -6.52 19.18
N ASP A 28 11.30 -6.67 17.85
CA ASP A 28 12.32 -5.97 17.07
C ASP A 28 11.95 -4.49 16.83
N THR A 29 12.81 -3.75 16.13
CA THR A 29 12.62 -2.31 15.88
C THR A 29 11.39 -1.98 15.03
N HIS A 30 10.88 -2.93 14.23
CA HIS A 30 9.62 -2.78 13.47
C HIS A 30 8.39 -3.28 14.22
N GLY A 31 8.56 -3.76 15.45
CA GLY A 31 7.48 -4.35 16.25
C GLY A 31 7.11 -5.75 15.79
N THR A 32 7.99 -6.44 15.08
CA THR A 32 7.83 -7.86 14.71
C THR A 32 8.23 -8.74 15.89
N SER A 33 7.43 -9.78 16.15
CA SER A 33 7.81 -10.82 17.11
C SER A 33 8.87 -11.74 16.52
N ARG A 34 10.13 -11.55 16.93
CA ARG A 34 11.24 -12.47 16.64
C ARG A 34 11.30 -13.49 17.76
N SER A 35 11.41 -14.78 17.46
CA SER A 35 11.31 -15.76 18.52
C SER A 35 12.11 -17.04 18.33
N LYS A 36 12.27 -17.76 19.45
CA LYS A 36 12.75 -19.15 19.49
C LYS A 36 11.81 -19.97 20.37
N THR A 37 11.40 -21.14 19.86
CA THR A 37 10.52 -22.05 20.58
C THR A 37 11.32 -23.06 21.40
N VAL A 38 11.10 -23.08 22.71
CA VAL A 38 11.83 -23.93 23.66
C VAL A 38 10.92 -25.08 24.12
N PRO A 39 11.34 -26.36 24.02
CA PRO A 39 10.61 -27.47 24.63
C PRO A 39 10.45 -27.25 26.13
N ILE A 40 9.26 -27.55 26.69
CA ILE A 40 8.90 -27.18 28.07
C ILE A 40 9.91 -27.66 29.11
N ASP A 41 10.49 -28.84 28.92
CA ASP A 41 11.52 -29.42 29.81
C ASP A 41 12.86 -28.67 29.82
N LYS A 42 13.10 -27.79 28.83
CA LYS A 42 14.31 -26.99 28.71
C LYS A 42 14.11 -25.55 29.20
N VAL A 43 12.85 -25.11 29.38
CA VAL A 43 12.50 -23.74 29.74
C VAL A 43 13.18 -23.31 31.04
N GLN A 44 13.11 -24.12 32.10
CA GLN A 44 13.71 -23.77 33.39
C GLN A 44 15.22 -23.51 33.26
N GLY A 45 15.92 -24.30 32.44
CA GLY A 45 17.35 -24.13 32.21
C GLY A 45 17.66 -22.83 31.47
N TYR A 46 16.90 -22.51 30.41
CA TYR A 46 17.09 -21.29 29.63
C TYR A 46 16.66 -20.02 30.37
N ALA A 47 15.57 -20.06 31.14
CA ALA A 47 15.12 -18.94 31.96
C ALA A 47 16.15 -18.55 33.04
N LYS A 48 17.00 -19.49 33.49
CA LYS A 48 18.08 -19.22 34.47
C LYS A 48 19.38 -18.70 33.85
N ARG A 49 19.68 -19.03 32.59
CA ARG A 49 20.99 -18.74 31.96
C ARG A 49 20.92 -17.79 30.75
N GLY A 50 19.71 -17.43 30.34
CA GLY A 50 19.42 -16.74 29.09
C GLY A 50 19.38 -17.71 27.90
N LEU A 51 18.53 -17.42 26.92
CA LEU A 51 18.48 -18.13 25.65
C LEU A 51 19.22 -17.32 24.57
N ASN A 52 20.23 -17.90 23.95
CA ASN A 52 20.98 -17.22 22.90
C ASN A 52 20.09 -16.86 21.70
N LEU A 53 20.28 -15.66 21.15
CA LEU A 53 19.72 -15.18 19.88
C LEU A 53 20.82 -14.42 19.13
N TYR A 54 20.79 -14.43 17.80
CA TYR A 54 21.72 -13.61 17.01
C TYR A 54 21.59 -12.13 17.38
N GLY A 55 22.68 -11.49 17.83
CA GLY A 55 22.65 -10.11 18.33
C GLY A 55 22.15 -9.08 17.32
N GLY A 56 22.50 -9.27 16.06
CA GLY A 56 22.09 -8.41 14.94
C GLY A 56 20.61 -8.46 14.58
N THR A 57 19.79 -9.26 15.28
CA THR A 57 18.35 -9.38 15.02
C THR A 57 17.63 -8.02 15.07
N LEU A 58 18.08 -7.09 15.92
CA LEU A 58 17.50 -5.74 16.00
C LEU A 58 17.93 -4.83 14.83
N GLY A 59 19.07 -5.12 14.20
CA GLY A 59 19.66 -4.38 13.08
C GLY A 59 19.28 -4.94 11.71
N LEU A 60 18.16 -5.65 11.62
CA LEU A 60 17.60 -6.12 10.35
C LEU A 60 16.64 -5.07 9.78
N ASP A 61 16.63 -4.92 8.46
CA ASP A 61 15.63 -4.08 7.78
C ASP A 61 14.30 -4.83 7.56
N THR A 62 13.29 -4.16 7.01
CA THR A 62 11.97 -4.76 6.69
C THR A 62 12.04 -5.96 5.75
N ALA A 63 13.10 -6.11 4.96
CA ALA A 63 13.35 -7.28 4.10
C ALA A 63 14.20 -8.35 4.80
N ALA A 64 14.45 -8.21 6.10
CA ALA A 64 15.34 -9.05 6.90
C ALA A 64 16.80 -9.05 6.41
N SER A 65 17.24 -7.99 5.74
CA SER A 65 18.64 -7.80 5.35
C SER A 65 19.46 -7.32 6.55
N VAL A 66 20.70 -7.81 6.65
CA VAL A 66 21.65 -7.37 7.67
C VAL A 66 22.14 -5.98 7.32
N VAL A 67 21.88 -4.99 8.19
CA VAL A 67 22.25 -3.59 7.97
C VAL A 67 23.61 -3.28 8.61
N PRO A 68 24.58 -2.73 7.85
CA PRO A 68 25.87 -2.33 8.42
C PRO A 68 25.76 -1.07 9.28
N GLY A 69 26.73 -0.84 10.16
CA GLY A 69 26.82 0.38 10.97
C GLY A 69 25.75 0.50 12.07
N THR A 70 25.18 -0.62 12.50
CA THR A 70 24.15 -0.66 13.56
C THR A 70 24.73 -0.78 14.96
N GLY A 71 26.03 -1.10 15.07
CA GLY A 71 26.69 -1.41 16.35
C GLY A 71 26.39 -2.81 16.90
N LEU A 72 25.54 -3.62 16.22
CA LEU A 72 25.15 -4.97 16.66
C LEU A 72 25.49 -6.08 15.64
N ASN A 73 26.19 -5.76 14.55
CA ASN A 73 26.51 -6.71 13.48
C ASN A 73 28.01 -6.96 13.43
N GLU A 74 28.69 -6.49 12.39
CA GLU A 74 30.14 -6.63 12.21
C GLU A 74 30.93 -6.07 13.39
N GLU A 75 30.42 -5.04 14.07
CA GLU A 75 31.08 -4.34 15.17
C GLU A 75 31.26 -5.22 16.41
N ILE A 76 30.39 -6.23 16.56
CA ILE A 76 30.46 -7.22 17.63
C ILE A 76 30.76 -8.63 17.10
N ASN A 77 31.28 -8.75 15.88
CA ASN A 77 31.57 -10.02 15.20
C ASN A 77 30.33 -10.95 15.08
N TYR A 78 29.15 -10.38 14.86
CA TYR A 78 27.87 -11.10 14.79
C TYR A 78 27.60 -11.98 16.03
N ALA A 79 28.09 -11.56 17.19
CA ALA A 79 27.94 -12.30 18.44
C ALA A 79 26.46 -12.48 18.83
N ASP A 80 26.19 -13.57 19.56
CA ASP A 80 24.89 -13.79 20.17
C ASP A 80 24.62 -12.77 21.29
N THR A 81 23.34 -12.48 21.50
CA THR A 81 22.75 -11.88 22.71
C THR A 81 21.95 -12.95 23.47
N LYS A 82 21.43 -12.60 24.64
CA LYS A 82 20.60 -13.49 25.48
C LYS A 82 19.21 -12.90 25.70
N LEU A 83 18.21 -13.73 25.46
CA LEU A 83 16.81 -13.49 25.80
C LEU A 83 16.53 -13.91 27.24
N TRP A 84 15.89 -13.03 27.99
CA TRP A 84 15.46 -13.23 29.37
C TRP A 84 13.94 -13.12 29.48
N PRO A 85 13.22 -14.22 29.78
CA PRO A 85 11.78 -14.23 29.75
C PRO A 85 11.18 -13.43 30.92
N ASP A 86 10.28 -12.52 30.61
CA ASP A 86 9.46 -11.82 31.60
C ASP A 86 8.14 -12.57 31.80
N PHE A 87 8.11 -13.45 32.81
CA PHE A 87 6.94 -14.30 33.08
C PHE A 87 5.67 -13.53 33.49
N ALA A 88 5.74 -12.22 33.73
CA ALA A 88 4.53 -11.40 33.86
C ALA A 88 3.74 -11.28 32.55
N THR A 89 4.39 -11.57 31.41
CA THR A 89 3.82 -11.54 30.05
C THR A 89 3.45 -12.94 29.52
N LEU A 90 3.45 -13.96 30.38
CA LEU A 90 3.21 -15.35 30.00
C LEU A 90 1.77 -15.57 29.56
N GLN A 91 1.57 -15.99 28.31
CA GLN A 91 0.25 -16.18 27.70
C GLN A 91 0.18 -17.48 26.88
N PRO A 92 -0.99 -18.15 26.80
CA PRO A 92 -1.17 -19.32 25.92
C PRO A 92 -1.22 -18.88 24.46
N VAL A 93 -0.87 -19.74 23.49
CA VAL A 93 -1.12 -19.50 22.05
C VAL A 93 -2.26 -20.40 21.60
N PRO A 94 -3.53 -19.97 21.69
CA PRO A 94 -4.68 -20.88 21.68
C PRO A 94 -4.91 -21.60 20.36
N TRP A 95 -4.37 -21.09 19.25
CA TRP A 95 -4.45 -21.73 17.93
C TRP A 95 -3.34 -22.75 17.65
N ILE A 96 -2.37 -22.92 18.55
CA ILE A 96 -1.29 -23.92 18.41
C ILE A 96 -1.25 -24.79 19.67
N ASP A 97 -1.60 -26.07 19.50
CA ASP A 97 -1.68 -27.02 20.61
C ASP A 97 -0.40 -27.08 21.45
N GLY A 98 -0.55 -26.91 22.77
CA GLY A 98 0.52 -26.95 23.75
C GLY A 98 1.56 -25.82 23.65
N LEU A 99 1.32 -24.75 22.89
CA LEU A 99 2.23 -23.62 22.80
C LEU A 99 1.84 -22.49 23.77
N TRP A 100 2.83 -21.97 24.48
CA TRP A 100 2.76 -20.74 25.26
C TRP A 100 3.80 -19.75 24.75
N LYS A 101 3.67 -18.47 25.11
CA LYS A 101 4.62 -17.41 24.74
C LYS A 101 4.97 -16.52 25.94
N VAL A 102 6.14 -15.89 25.87
CA VAL A 102 6.62 -14.92 26.85
C VAL A 102 7.49 -13.88 26.16
N ILE A 103 7.28 -12.61 26.46
CA ILE A 103 8.10 -11.50 25.97
C ILE A 103 9.41 -11.49 26.76
N CYS A 104 10.51 -11.21 26.07
CA CYS A 104 11.85 -11.29 26.62
C CYS A 104 12.56 -9.93 26.58
N ASP A 105 13.33 -9.65 27.63
CA ASP A 105 14.37 -8.61 27.61
C ASP A 105 15.66 -9.17 26.96
N LEU A 106 16.51 -8.28 26.45
CA LEU A 106 17.72 -8.64 25.70
C LEU A 106 18.99 -8.11 26.39
N THR A 107 19.99 -8.96 26.57
CA THR A 107 21.33 -8.58 27.06
C THR A 107 22.43 -9.07 26.13
N PHE A 108 23.59 -8.44 26.17
CA PHE A 108 24.82 -9.03 25.65
C PHE A 108 25.23 -10.26 26.48
N ILE A 109 26.23 -11.01 26.00
CA ILE A 109 26.70 -12.25 26.66
C ILE A 109 27.23 -11.97 28.07
N ASP A 110 27.86 -10.81 28.28
CA ASP A 110 28.39 -10.32 29.55
C ASP A 110 27.32 -9.86 30.56
N GLY A 111 26.05 -9.84 30.14
CA GLY A 111 24.91 -9.46 30.96
C GLY A 111 24.53 -7.98 30.89
N THR A 112 25.27 -7.16 30.15
CA THR A 112 24.88 -5.76 29.94
C THR A 112 23.61 -5.67 29.08
N PRO A 113 22.65 -4.76 29.37
CA PRO A 113 21.46 -4.61 28.56
C PRO A 113 21.77 -4.19 27.12
N VAL A 114 21.02 -4.72 26.15
CA VAL A 114 21.06 -4.18 24.79
C VAL A 114 20.18 -2.94 24.75
N GLU A 115 20.78 -1.77 24.94
CA GLU A 115 20.06 -0.50 25.10
C GLU A 115 19.21 -0.11 23.88
N ALA A 116 19.55 -0.64 22.70
CA ALA A 116 18.81 -0.43 21.46
C ALA A 116 17.50 -1.23 21.35
N ALA A 117 17.20 -2.14 22.29
CA ALA A 117 15.97 -2.91 22.27
C ALA A 117 14.73 -2.02 22.58
N PRO A 118 13.69 -1.99 21.72
CA PRO A 118 12.52 -1.11 21.92
C PRO A 118 11.86 -1.22 23.29
N ARG A 119 11.72 -2.44 23.80
CA ARG A 119 11.16 -2.69 25.14
C ARG A 119 12.03 -2.09 26.26
N HIS A 120 13.36 -2.12 26.10
CA HIS A 120 14.30 -1.51 27.04
C HIS A 120 14.26 0.02 26.98
N VAL A 121 14.17 0.61 25.79
CA VAL A 121 14.02 2.06 25.61
C VAL A 121 12.79 2.58 26.37
N LEU A 122 11.63 1.94 26.18
CA LEU A 122 10.42 2.33 26.92
C LEU A 122 10.57 2.13 28.43
N LYS A 123 11.18 1.02 28.87
CA LYS A 123 11.43 0.74 30.29
C LYS A 123 12.24 1.86 30.96
N ARG A 124 13.31 2.34 30.33
CA ARG A 124 14.09 3.48 30.83
C ARG A 124 13.27 4.76 30.91
N LEU A 125 12.43 5.05 29.91
CA LEU A 125 11.55 6.23 29.95
C LEU A 125 10.48 6.15 31.05
N LEU A 126 10.01 4.95 31.36
CA LEU A 126 9.11 4.73 32.50
C LEU A 126 9.83 4.97 33.84
N GLU A 127 11.11 4.60 33.95
CA GLU A 127 11.95 4.92 35.11
C GLU A 127 12.19 6.45 35.21
N GLU A 128 12.39 7.14 34.09
CA GLU A 128 12.46 8.60 34.04
C GLU A 128 11.16 9.25 34.53
N ALA A 129 9.99 8.77 34.09
CA ALA A 129 8.71 9.24 34.57
C ALA A 129 8.53 9.01 36.09
N ALA A 130 8.93 7.83 36.58
CA ALA A 130 8.89 7.49 37.99
C ALA A 130 9.79 8.41 38.83
N SER A 131 10.96 8.81 38.30
CA SER A 131 11.85 9.76 38.98
C SER A 131 11.24 11.17 39.15
N LEU A 132 10.26 11.51 38.31
CA LEU A 132 9.46 12.73 38.41
C LEU A 132 8.20 12.56 39.26
N GLY A 133 7.99 11.39 39.89
CA GLY A 133 6.83 11.11 40.71
C GLY A 133 5.60 10.63 39.93
N PHE A 134 5.78 10.11 38.71
CA PHE A 134 4.66 9.64 37.87
C PHE A 134 4.74 8.17 37.51
N SER A 135 3.58 7.50 37.53
CA SER A 135 3.34 6.27 36.77
C SER A 135 2.67 6.61 35.44
N VAL A 136 2.96 5.86 34.37
CA VAL A 136 2.40 6.13 33.04
C VAL A 136 1.28 5.14 32.73
N LYS A 137 0.11 5.64 32.34
CA LYS A 137 -1.00 4.83 31.80
C LYS A 137 -1.08 5.08 30.30
N MET A 138 -1.09 4.02 29.49
CA MET A 138 -1.08 4.12 28.02
C MET A 138 -2.00 3.10 27.35
N GLY A 139 -2.55 3.47 26.20
CA GLY A 139 -3.33 2.61 25.32
C GLY A 139 -3.04 2.91 23.85
N HIS A 140 -3.39 1.96 22.97
CA HIS A 140 -3.19 2.08 21.52
C HIS A 140 -4.47 1.68 20.79
N GLU A 141 -4.89 2.49 19.83
CA GLU A 141 -5.96 2.17 18.88
C GLU A 141 -5.32 1.84 17.54
N PHE A 142 -5.23 0.56 17.17
CA PHE A 142 -4.68 0.16 15.88
C PHE A 142 -5.79 -0.15 14.87
N GLU A 143 -5.78 0.60 13.78
CA GLU A 143 -6.54 0.27 12.59
C GLU A 143 -5.76 -0.72 11.73
N PHE A 144 -6.46 -1.64 11.08
CA PHE A 144 -5.87 -2.60 10.14
C PHE A 144 -6.87 -3.00 9.05
N TYR A 145 -6.37 -3.50 7.94
CA TYR A 145 -7.19 -4.18 6.94
C TYR A 145 -7.12 -5.68 7.14
N LEU A 146 -8.26 -6.34 6.96
CA LEU A 146 -8.34 -7.80 6.85
C LEU A 146 -8.65 -8.16 5.40
N LEU A 147 -7.73 -8.88 4.76
CA LEU A 147 -7.75 -9.17 3.33
C LEU A 147 -7.81 -10.67 3.08
N ASP A 148 -8.32 -11.04 1.91
CA ASP A 148 -8.23 -12.41 1.42
C ASP A 148 -6.76 -12.84 1.28
N GLY A 149 -6.42 -14.04 1.74
CA GLY A 149 -5.03 -14.48 1.79
C GLY A 149 -4.40 -14.78 0.44
N GLU A 150 -5.21 -15.13 -0.57
CA GLU A 150 -4.73 -15.48 -1.91
C GLU A 150 -4.69 -14.27 -2.83
N THR A 151 -5.81 -13.53 -2.90
CA THR A 151 -5.96 -12.37 -3.79
C THR A 151 -5.39 -11.09 -3.19
N GLN A 152 -5.24 -11.02 -1.86
CA GLN A 152 -4.87 -9.82 -1.11
C GLN A 152 -5.85 -8.64 -1.30
N GLU A 153 -7.07 -8.94 -1.72
CA GLU A 153 -8.13 -7.95 -1.90
C GLU A 153 -9.05 -7.85 -0.67
N PRO A 154 -9.72 -6.71 -0.47
CA PRO A 154 -10.75 -6.55 0.55
C PRO A 154 -11.96 -7.48 0.35
N PHE A 155 -12.54 -7.98 1.44
CA PHE A 155 -13.77 -8.79 1.44
C PHE A 155 -15.04 -8.02 1.06
N PHE A 156 -14.97 -6.70 1.14
CA PHE A 156 -16.03 -5.80 0.72
C PHE A 156 -15.49 -4.40 0.44
N ASP A 157 -16.15 -3.69 -0.47
CA ASP A 157 -15.89 -2.31 -0.83
C ASP A 157 -16.93 -1.34 -0.23
N GLY A 158 -16.71 -0.05 -0.50
CA GLY A 158 -17.58 1.06 -0.09
C GLY A 158 -17.19 1.68 1.26
N LEU A 159 -17.82 2.82 1.57
CA LEU A 159 -17.64 3.55 2.83
C LEU A 159 -18.79 3.20 3.79
N HIS A 160 -18.48 2.47 4.86
CA HIS A 160 -19.50 1.91 5.76
C HIS A 160 -19.07 1.89 7.23
N ILE A 161 -18.41 2.96 7.70
CA ILE A 161 -17.95 3.11 9.08
C ILE A 161 -19.05 2.74 10.10
N PHE A 162 -18.71 1.94 11.10
CA PHE A 162 -19.61 1.47 12.17
C PHE A 162 -20.86 0.69 11.69
N ASN A 163 -20.87 0.16 10.47
CA ASN A 163 -22.03 -0.57 9.95
C ASN A 163 -22.14 -1.97 10.58
N SER A 164 -23.27 -2.25 11.24
CA SER A 164 -23.48 -3.53 11.96
C SER A 164 -23.38 -4.77 11.07
N THR A 165 -23.77 -4.68 9.79
CA THR A 165 -23.63 -5.82 8.85
C THR A 165 -22.18 -6.03 8.45
N ARG A 166 -21.38 -4.96 8.34
CA ARG A 166 -19.97 -5.03 7.97
C ARG A 166 -19.05 -5.41 9.12
N ASN A 167 -19.39 -5.06 10.36
CA ASN A 167 -18.66 -5.46 11.56
C ASN A 167 -18.46 -6.99 11.66
N HIS A 168 -19.42 -7.77 11.14
CA HIS A 168 -19.45 -9.24 11.19
C HIS A 168 -19.36 -9.88 9.79
N TRP A 169 -18.86 -9.15 8.78
CA TRP A 169 -18.86 -9.63 7.40
C TRP A 169 -17.82 -10.71 7.13
N VAL A 170 -16.67 -10.61 7.79
CA VAL A 170 -15.57 -11.57 7.63
C VAL A 170 -15.67 -12.60 8.73
N GLU A 171 -15.90 -13.86 8.36
CA GLU A 171 -16.10 -14.99 9.30
C GLU A 171 -14.93 -15.18 10.30
N GLY A 172 -13.74 -14.66 9.96
CA GLY A 172 -12.57 -14.68 10.83
C GLY A 172 -12.59 -13.68 12.00
N ILE A 173 -13.52 -12.73 12.05
CA ILE A 173 -13.52 -11.68 13.08
C ILE A 173 -13.85 -12.26 14.45
N GLU A 174 -14.93 -13.02 14.61
CA GLU A 174 -15.32 -13.55 15.93
C GLU A 174 -14.25 -14.49 16.52
N PRO A 175 -13.69 -15.46 15.76
CA PRO A 175 -12.57 -16.26 16.25
C PRO A 175 -11.34 -15.42 16.64
N LEU A 176 -11.08 -14.31 15.94
CA LEU A 176 -9.98 -13.40 16.26
C LEU A 176 -10.22 -12.70 17.60
N LEU A 177 -11.45 -12.25 17.88
CA LEU A 177 -11.79 -11.66 19.18
C LEU A 177 -11.58 -12.67 20.31
N ASP A 178 -12.04 -13.91 20.13
CA ASP A 178 -11.84 -14.98 21.11
C ASP A 178 -10.35 -15.28 21.35
N ALA A 179 -9.54 -15.29 20.29
CA ALA A 179 -8.10 -15.49 20.38
C ALA A 179 -7.40 -14.35 21.13
N LEU A 180 -7.82 -13.10 20.93
CA LEU A 180 -7.31 -11.93 21.65
C LEU A 180 -7.68 -11.97 23.14
N ILE A 181 -8.93 -12.32 23.47
CA ILE A 181 -9.37 -12.49 24.87
C ILE A 181 -8.56 -13.59 25.57
N ALA A 182 -8.32 -14.73 24.88
CA ALA A 182 -7.51 -15.81 25.40
C ALA A 182 -6.02 -15.44 25.61
N GLN A 183 -5.54 -14.40 24.90
CA GLN A 183 -4.24 -13.78 25.08
C GLN A 183 -4.25 -12.63 26.10
N ASP A 184 -5.27 -12.54 26.97
CA ASP A 184 -5.39 -11.49 27.99
C ASP A 184 -5.38 -10.06 27.43
N VAL A 185 -5.88 -9.90 26.19
CA VAL A 185 -6.22 -8.59 25.62
C VAL A 185 -7.66 -8.29 26.01
N ASP A 186 -7.84 -7.33 26.90
CA ASP A 186 -9.12 -6.87 27.44
C ASP A 186 -9.89 -6.01 26.43
N LEU A 187 -10.54 -6.68 25.48
CA LEU A 187 -11.33 -6.04 24.43
C LEU A 187 -12.44 -5.14 25.00
N ILE A 188 -12.59 -3.95 24.42
CA ILE A 188 -13.63 -2.97 24.75
C ILE A 188 -14.68 -2.94 23.63
N THR A 189 -14.24 -2.73 22.39
CA THR A 189 -15.10 -2.60 21.20
C THR A 189 -14.39 -3.15 19.97
N HIS A 190 -15.18 -3.45 18.94
CA HIS A 190 -14.70 -3.68 17.59
C HIS A 190 -15.65 -3.03 16.59
N ASN A 191 -15.15 -2.62 15.44
CA ASN A 191 -15.97 -2.10 14.35
C ASN A 191 -15.22 -2.13 13.02
N CYS A 192 -15.97 -2.11 11.92
CA CYS A 192 -15.41 -1.71 10.64
C CYS A 192 -15.19 -0.20 10.62
N GLU A 193 -14.09 0.20 10.00
CA GLU A 193 -13.65 1.59 9.87
C GLU A 193 -14.11 2.21 8.55
N TYR A 194 -13.53 3.36 8.20
CA TYR A 194 -13.97 4.17 7.06
C TYR A 194 -13.90 3.43 5.72
N ALA A 195 -12.84 2.66 5.45
CA ALA A 195 -12.69 1.92 4.20
C ALA A 195 -13.23 0.48 4.28
N GLY A 196 -13.58 -0.06 3.11
CA GLY A 196 -13.96 -1.46 2.95
C GLY A 196 -12.90 -2.42 3.50
N SER A 197 -13.34 -3.35 4.35
CA SER A 197 -12.50 -4.33 5.09
C SER A 197 -11.40 -3.73 5.98
N GLN A 198 -11.53 -2.44 6.34
CA GLN A 198 -10.75 -1.83 7.41
C GLN A 198 -11.50 -2.06 8.74
N PHE A 199 -10.76 -2.37 9.80
CA PHE A 199 -11.29 -2.64 11.13
C PHE A 199 -10.45 -1.96 12.21
N GLU A 200 -11.10 -1.67 13.32
CA GLU A 200 -10.49 -1.29 14.58
C GLU A 200 -11.02 -2.22 15.68
N ILE A 201 -10.13 -2.64 16.59
CA ILE A 201 -10.47 -3.38 17.79
C ILE A 201 -9.82 -2.64 18.97
N ASN A 202 -10.62 -2.01 19.81
CA ASN A 202 -10.15 -1.29 20.98
C ASN A 202 -10.01 -2.24 22.17
N PHE A 203 -9.00 -2.01 22.99
CA PHE A 203 -8.72 -2.77 24.21
C PHE A 203 -8.25 -1.85 25.33
N GLY A 204 -8.31 -2.33 26.57
CA GLY A 204 -8.04 -1.53 27.75
C GLY A 204 -6.59 -1.06 27.85
N PRO A 205 -6.35 0.15 28.42
CA PRO A 205 -5.00 0.65 28.64
C PRO A 205 -4.26 -0.19 29.68
N GLY A 206 -2.93 -0.06 29.70
CA GLY A 206 -2.06 -0.65 30.73
C GLY A 206 -1.25 0.42 31.47
N VAL A 207 -0.79 0.08 32.68
CA VAL A 207 0.14 0.93 33.44
C VAL A 207 1.57 0.41 33.25
N GLY A 208 2.50 1.32 33.02
CA GLY A 208 3.89 1.00 32.75
C GLY A 208 4.06 0.18 31.47
N LEU A 209 4.90 -0.85 31.54
CA LEU A 209 5.26 -1.66 30.38
C LEU A 209 4.10 -2.51 29.85
N ALA A 210 3.14 -2.84 30.71
CA ALA A 210 1.97 -3.66 30.37
C ALA A 210 1.12 -3.03 29.24
N GLY A 211 1.08 -1.70 29.12
CA GLY A 211 0.36 -1.03 28.02
C GLY A 211 0.94 -1.37 26.66
N ALA A 212 2.27 -1.24 26.51
CA ALA A 212 2.95 -1.56 25.25
C ALA A 212 3.08 -3.07 25.01
N ASP A 213 3.26 -3.89 26.06
CA ASP A 213 3.28 -5.36 25.96
C ASP A 213 1.93 -5.89 25.43
N LYS A 214 0.81 -5.35 25.92
CA LYS A 214 -0.54 -5.69 25.44
C LYS A 214 -0.72 -5.31 23.96
N ALA A 215 -0.33 -4.09 23.59
CA ALA A 215 -0.39 -3.61 22.22
C ALA A 215 0.49 -4.43 21.25
N PHE A 216 1.67 -4.88 21.70
CA PHE A 216 2.51 -5.80 20.95
C PHE A 216 1.86 -7.18 20.77
N THR A 217 1.30 -7.76 21.85
CA THR A 217 0.54 -9.01 21.78
C THR A 217 -0.66 -8.89 20.85
N PHE A 218 -1.40 -7.78 20.88
CA PHE A 218 -2.53 -7.53 19.99
C PHE A 218 -2.09 -7.62 18.52
N LYS A 219 -1.10 -6.82 18.09
CA LYS A 219 -0.64 -6.80 16.69
C LYS A 219 -0.08 -8.15 16.24
N ALA A 220 0.68 -8.81 17.10
CA ALA A 220 1.25 -10.13 16.79
C ALA A 220 0.14 -11.18 16.63
N THR A 221 -0.86 -11.16 17.52
CA THR A 221 -2.01 -12.07 17.48
C THR A 221 -2.86 -11.85 16.23
N VAL A 222 -3.22 -10.61 15.91
CA VAL A 222 -3.99 -10.29 14.70
C VAL A 222 -3.27 -10.82 13.46
N LYS A 223 -1.96 -10.60 13.33
CA LYS A 223 -1.20 -11.10 12.17
C LYS A 223 -1.13 -12.63 12.13
N GLU A 224 -0.69 -13.26 13.22
CA GLU A 224 -0.44 -14.71 13.26
C GLU A 224 -1.74 -15.51 13.16
N PHE A 225 -2.77 -15.12 13.90
CA PHE A 225 -4.04 -15.83 13.93
C PHE A 225 -4.81 -15.69 12.63
N CYS A 226 -4.92 -14.48 12.06
CA CYS A 226 -5.55 -14.30 10.75
C CYS A 226 -4.85 -15.10 9.66
N HIS A 227 -3.51 -15.19 9.71
CA HIS A 227 -2.76 -16.05 8.78
C HIS A 227 -3.14 -17.55 8.93
N GLN A 228 -3.37 -18.05 10.15
CA GLN A 228 -3.84 -19.42 10.35
C GLN A 228 -5.22 -19.68 9.75
N LEU A 229 -6.05 -18.64 9.66
CA LEU A 229 -7.38 -18.71 9.04
C LEU A 229 -7.37 -18.49 7.52
N GLY A 230 -6.20 -18.29 6.90
CA GLY A 230 -6.08 -18.03 5.46
C GLY A 230 -6.32 -16.56 5.08
N TYR A 231 -6.23 -15.64 6.03
CA TYR A 231 -6.37 -14.20 5.79
C TYR A 231 -5.03 -13.46 5.88
N GLN A 232 -4.95 -12.30 5.24
CA GLN A 232 -3.83 -11.38 5.37
C GLN A 232 -4.28 -10.15 6.16
N ALA A 233 -3.90 -10.07 7.44
CA ALA A 233 -4.08 -8.85 8.22
C ALA A 233 -2.90 -7.89 8.02
N THR A 234 -3.19 -6.66 7.56
CA THR A 234 -2.16 -5.64 7.32
C THR A 234 -2.42 -4.38 8.12
N PHE A 235 -1.37 -3.90 8.78
CA PHE A 235 -1.33 -2.62 9.49
C PHE A 235 -0.64 -1.54 8.65
N MET A 236 -0.44 -1.79 7.35
CA MET A 236 0.17 -0.84 6.43
C MET A 236 -0.59 0.48 6.48
N SER A 237 0.12 1.58 6.71
CA SER A 237 -0.48 2.87 7.03
C SER A 237 -1.29 3.46 5.88
N LYS A 238 -0.91 3.15 4.64
CA LYS A 238 -1.63 3.58 3.44
C LYS A 238 -1.50 2.49 2.37
N PRO A 239 -2.29 1.39 2.44
CA PRO A 239 -2.12 0.28 1.51
C PRO A 239 -2.59 0.63 0.10
N TRP A 240 -3.64 1.47 -0.02
CA TRP A 240 -4.11 2.04 -1.29
C TRP A 240 -4.02 3.57 -1.27
N ALA A 241 -3.76 4.17 -2.43
CA ALA A 241 -3.67 5.62 -2.58
C ALA A 241 -5.02 6.31 -2.33
N ASP A 242 -6.12 5.69 -2.78
CA ASP A 242 -7.48 6.21 -2.83
C ASP A 242 -8.38 5.74 -1.67
N ARG A 243 -7.92 4.82 -0.81
CA ARG A 243 -8.68 4.33 0.37
C ARG A 243 -8.15 4.91 1.68
N ALA A 244 -8.89 4.76 2.77
CA ALA A 244 -8.48 5.26 4.09
C ALA A 244 -7.14 4.65 4.54
N GLY A 245 -6.35 5.43 5.29
CA GLY A 245 -5.11 4.94 5.90
C GLY A 245 -5.37 4.28 7.26
N CYS A 246 -4.41 3.49 7.73
CA CYS A 246 -4.41 2.90 9.07
C CYS A 246 -3.59 3.73 10.05
N GLY A 247 -4.24 4.24 11.09
CA GLY A 247 -3.64 4.93 12.23
C GLY A 247 -3.22 4.00 13.37
N CYS A 248 -2.47 4.60 14.30
CA CYS A 248 -2.27 4.11 15.64
C CYS A 248 -2.47 5.29 16.60
N HIS A 249 -3.65 5.50 17.17
CA HIS A 249 -3.80 6.57 18.16
C HIS A 249 -3.19 6.12 19.49
N VAL A 250 -2.25 6.90 20.03
CA VAL A 250 -1.58 6.61 21.30
C VAL A 250 -2.24 7.44 22.39
N HIS A 251 -2.96 6.77 23.27
CA HIS A 251 -3.58 7.37 24.44
C HIS A 251 -2.59 7.35 25.60
N MET A 252 -2.36 8.48 26.26
CA MET A 252 -1.40 8.56 27.35
C MET A 252 -1.87 9.50 28.46
N GLY A 253 -1.69 9.06 29.70
CA GLY A 253 -1.89 9.86 30.90
C GLY A 253 -0.83 9.57 31.95
N LEU A 254 -0.59 10.53 32.82
CA LEU A 254 0.28 10.37 33.99
C LEU A 254 -0.59 10.21 35.23
N LEU A 255 -0.19 9.29 36.10
CA LEU A 255 -0.75 9.08 37.42
C LEU A 255 0.28 9.51 38.44
N ASP A 256 -0.13 10.27 39.45
CA ASP A 256 0.71 10.56 40.61
C ASP A 256 1.13 9.24 41.28
N ALA A 257 2.43 9.04 41.48
CA ALA A 257 2.97 7.76 41.92
C ALA A 257 2.56 7.38 43.35
N ASP A 258 2.29 8.36 44.20
CA ASP A 258 1.94 8.15 45.60
C ASP A 258 0.43 7.92 45.79
N SER A 259 -0.40 8.79 45.20
CA SER A 259 -1.85 8.77 45.36
C SER A 259 -2.58 7.93 44.32
N GLY A 260 -1.97 7.66 43.16
CA GLY A 260 -2.61 7.05 42.00
C GLY A 260 -3.61 7.96 41.28
N ALA A 261 -3.72 9.22 41.68
CA ALA A 261 -4.62 10.19 41.06
C ALA A 261 -4.16 10.56 39.65
N ASN A 262 -5.10 10.89 38.77
CA ASN A 262 -4.77 11.35 37.42
C ASN A 262 -4.10 12.73 37.47
N ALA A 263 -2.82 12.80 37.12
CA ALA A 263 -2.02 14.02 37.18
C ALA A 263 -2.34 15.02 36.07
N PHE A 264 -3.15 14.63 35.06
CA PHE A 264 -3.61 15.54 34.00
C PHE A 264 -4.90 16.28 34.36
N LEU A 265 -5.64 15.80 35.37
CA LEU A 265 -6.90 16.39 35.78
C LEU A 265 -6.68 17.56 36.73
N ASP A 266 -7.30 18.70 36.43
CA ASP A 266 -7.45 19.84 37.34
C ASP A 266 -8.87 20.41 37.21
N LEU A 267 -9.71 20.20 38.22
CA LEU A 267 -11.12 20.63 38.19
C LEU A 267 -11.30 22.15 38.33
N ASP A 268 -10.27 22.88 38.75
CA ASP A 268 -10.31 24.34 38.84
C ASP A 268 -10.00 25.01 37.48
N ASP A 269 -9.37 24.28 36.56
CA ASP A 269 -9.18 24.73 35.17
C ASP A 269 -10.50 24.63 34.38
N PRO A 270 -10.88 25.66 33.59
CA PRO A 270 -12.14 25.64 32.82
C PRO A 270 -12.28 24.45 31.87
N ASN A 271 -11.17 23.87 31.42
CA ASN A 271 -11.13 22.73 30.54
C ASN A 271 -10.79 21.42 31.28
N GLY A 272 -10.56 21.45 32.59
CA GLY A 272 -10.19 20.25 33.35
C GLY A 272 -8.70 19.89 33.27
N LEU A 273 -7.84 20.78 32.75
CA LEU A 273 -6.47 20.46 32.38
C LEU A 273 -5.44 21.05 33.36
N SER A 274 -4.69 20.17 34.01
CA SER A 274 -3.61 20.55 34.92
C SER A 274 -2.42 21.19 34.19
N GLY A 275 -1.54 21.85 34.96
CA GLY A 275 -0.24 22.32 34.45
C GLY A 275 0.61 21.18 33.88
N THR A 276 0.53 19.99 34.46
CA THR A 276 1.22 18.78 33.97
C THR A 276 0.71 18.39 32.59
N ALA A 277 -0.61 18.34 32.37
CA ALA A 277 -1.17 18.03 31.05
C ALA A 277 -0.72 19.03 29.98
N LYS A 278 -0.70 20.32 30.33
CA LYS A 278 -0.32 21.40 29.43
C LYS A 278 1.15 21.34 29.04
N ALA A 279 2.05 21.22 30.03
CA ALA A 279 3.49 21.12 29.80
C ALA A 279 3.86 19.84 29.04
N PHE A 280 3.24 18.71 29.37
CA PHE A 280 3.45 17.45 28.64
C PHE A 280 3.02 17.58 27.16
N THR A 281 1.87 18.18 26.90
CA THR A 281 1.39 18.43 25.54
C THR A 281 2.33 19.37 24.78
N ALA A 282 2.80 20.44 25.43
CA ALA A 282 3.75 21.38 24.82
C ALA A 282 5.04 20.68 24.36
N GLY A 283 5.58 19.77 25.18
CA GLY A 283 6.74 18.95 24.80
C GLY A 283 6.49 18.10 23.56
N ILE A 284 5.31 17.47 23.45
CA ILE A 284 4.94 16.70 22.25
C ILE A 284 4.91 17.59 21.00
N LEU A 285 4.36 18.82 21.10
CA LEU A 285 4.34 19.75 19.96
C LEU A 285 5.75 20.19 19.56
N THR A 286 6.60 20.52 20.54
CA THR A 286 7.99 20.94 20.30
C THR A 286 8.82 19.87 19.60
N HIS A 287 8.65 18.60 19.98
CA HIS A 287 9.42 17.48 19.43
C HIS A 287 8.67 16.69 18.35
N ALA A 288 7.56 17.23 17.82
CA ALA A 288 6.69 16.50 16.90
C ALA A 288 7.43 15.96 15.65
N LYS A 289 8.33 16.75 15.07
CA LYS A 289 9.09 16.36 13.87
C LYS A 289 10.09 15.25 14.14
N SER A 290 10.78 15.29 15.28
CA SER A 290 11.80 14.32 15.68
C SER A 290 11.18 13.01 16.19
N MET A 291 9.93 13.04 16.68
CA MET A 291 9.16 11.83 16.98
C MET A 291 8.76 11.03 15.72
N MET A 292 8.56 11.71 14.59
CA MET A 292 7.98 11.12 13.37
C MET A 292 8.60 9.80 12.92
N PRO A 293 9.94 9.59 12.91
CA PRO A 293 10.52 8.32 12.49
C PRO A 293 10.09 7.13 13.36
N LEU A 294 9.83 7.34 14.65
CA LEU A 294 9.42 6.29 15.59
C LEU A 294 7.92 5.96 15.43
N ILE A 295 7.10 6.97 15.16
CA ILE A 295 5.63 6.84 15.04
C ILE A 295 5.16 6.56 13.59
N GLY A 296 5.99 6.84 12.60
CA GLY A 296 5.79 6.62 11.16
C GLY A 296 7.03 6.02 10.51
N PRO A 297 7.38 4.76 10.78
CA PRO A 297 8.74 4.24 10.54
C PRO A 297 9.03 3.80 9.10
N THR A 298 8.20 4.14 8.11
CA THR A 298 8.39 3.76 6.71
C THR A 298 7.96 4.91 5.77
N PRO A 299 8.48 4.99 4.53
CA PRO A 299 8.00 5.96 3.55
C PRO A 299 6.46 5.92 3.36
N ASN A 300 5.86 4.72 3.40
CA ASN A 300 4.42 4.53 3.27
C ASN A 300 3.61 5.29 4.34
N CYS A 301 4.14 5.40 5.57
CA CYS A 301 3.47 6.08 6.68
C CYS A 301 3.17 7.56 6.37
N TYR A 302 3.99 8.20 5.55
CA TYR A 302 3.87 9.63 5.27
C TYR A 302 2.78 9.96 4.25
N HIS A 303 2.33 8.99 3.44
CA HIS A 303 1.18 9.16 2.54
C HIS A 303 -0.15 9.26 3.28
N ARG A 304 -0.21 8.81 4.55
CA ARG A 304 -1.39 8.93 5.41
C ARG A 304 -1.64 10.37 5.87
N LEU A 305 -0.59 11.17 6.07
CA LEU A 305 -0.67 12.47 6.73
C LEU A 305 -1.24 13.53 5.80
N SER A 306 -2.55 13.53 5.54
CA SER A 306 -3.18 14.48 4.61
C SER A 306 -4.42 15.11 5.24
N PRO A 307 -4.72 16.39 4.95
CA PRO A 307 -5.96 17.02 5.41
C PRO A 307 -7.19 16.21 4.99
N HIS A 308 -8.26 16.27 5.79
CA HIS A 308 -9.56 15.64 5.53
C HIS A 308 -9.53 14.11 5.43
N THR A 309 -8.51 13.47 6.00
CA THR A 309 -8.39 12.00 6.05
C THR A 309 -8.49 11.44 7.47
N PHE A 310 -8.88 12.27 8.45
CA PHE A 310 -8.83 11.98 9.90
C PHE A 310 -7.43 11.66 10.46
N ALA A 311 -6.39 11.69 9.64
CA ALA A 311 -5.00 11.74 10.06
C ALA A 311 -4.53 13.20 10.21
N PRO A 312 -3.73 13.53 11.24
CA PRO A 312 -3.23 14.88 11.41
C PRO A 312 -2.26 15.27 10.27
N SER A 313 -2.33 16.53 9.85
CA SER A 313 -1.49 17.09 8.78
C SER A 313 -0.53 18.18 9.25
N ASN A 314 -0.72 18.67 10.49
CA ASN A 314 0.04 19.76 11.10
C ASN A 314 0.35 19.47 12.58
N ILE A 315 1.25 20.28 13.14
CA ILE A 315 1.68 20.24 14.54
C ILE A 315 0.73 21.13 15.32
N SER A 316 -0.27 20.50 15.92
CA SER A 316 -1.37 21.19 16.58
C SER A 316 -1.93 20.37 17.75
N TRP A 317 -2.68 21.04 18.62
CA TRP A 317 -3.45 20.40 19.67
C TRP A 317 -4.83 21.05 19.78
N GLY A 318 -5.80 20.28 20.27
CA GLY A 318 -7.15 20.79 20.51
C GLY A 318 -7.91 19.92 21.50
N ILE A 319 -8.93 20.49 22.14
CA ILE A 319 -9.81 19.77 23.05
C ILE A 319 -10.88 19.08 22.22
N GLU A 320 -10.96 17.75 22.31
CA GLU A 320 -11.89 16.92 21.55
C GLU A 320 -11.83 17.12 20.00
N ASP A 321 -10.76 17.73 19.48
CA ASP A 321 -10.53 17.95 18.05
C ASP A 321 -9.82 16.75 17.41
N ARG A 322 -10.52 16.02 16.54
CA ARG A 322 -10.00 14.86 15.79
C ARG A 322 -9.10 15.24 14.60
N THR A 323 -9.00 16.52 14.25
CA THR A 323 -8.12 17.01 13.18
C THR A 323 -6.74 17.43 13.70
N ALA A 324 -6.63 17.67 15.01
CA ALA A 324 -5.38 18.00 15.67
C ALA A 324 -4.41 16.81 15.76
N MET A 325 -3.11 17.07 15.89
CA MET A 325 -2.13 16.01 16.17
C MET A 325 -2.26 15.47 17.60
N VAL A 326 -2.44 16.35 18.58
CA VAL A 326 -2.74 15.98 19.96
C VAL A 326 -4.17 16.38 20.29
N ARG A 327 -5.04 15.38 20.38
CA ARG A 327 -6.40 15.59 20.87
C ARG A 327 -6.43 15.41 22.38
N MET A 328 -6.76 16.46 23.10
CA MET A 328 -6.95 16.36 24.55
C MET A 328 -8.36 15.83 24.83
N LYS A 329 -8.43 14.66 25.47
CA LYS A 329 -9.67 14.04 25.95
C LYS A 329 -10.02 14.61 27.32
N ALA A 330 -10.53 15.84 27.31
CA ALA A 330 -10.77 16.63 28.50
C ALA A 330 -12.13 16.30 29.17
N SER A 331 -12.29 15.05 29.63
CA SER A 331 -13.55 14.56 30.20
C SER A 331 -13.91 15.17 31.56
N LYS A 332 -12.95 15.85 32.22
CA LYS A 332 -13.08 16.42 33.58
C LYS A 332 -13.34 15.36 34.65
N ASP A 333 -12.82 14.17 34.42
CA ASP A 333 -12.80 13.06 35.37
C ASP A 333 -11.45 12.31 35.27
N ASP A 334 -11.37 11.16 35.93
CA ASP A 334 -10.18 10.31 35.95
C ASP A 334 -9.80 9.74 34.58
N GLN A 335 -10.66 9.88 33.56
CA GLN A 335 -10.37 9.55 32.17
C GLN A 335 -9.76 10.73 31.40
N THR A 336 -9.36 11.83 32.05
CA THR A 336 -8.67 12.94 31.36
C THR A 336 -7.30 12.49 30.85
N HIS A 337 -7.08 12.47 29.54
CA HIS A 337 -5.81 12.02 28.94
C HIS A 337 -5.60 12.67 27.57
N LEU A 338 -4.41 12.50 26.99
CA LEU A 338 -4.16 12.90 25.61
C LEU A 338 -4.27 11.71 24.66
N GLU A 339 -4.69 11.99 23.43
CA GLU A 339 -4.68 11.09 22.28
C GLU A 339 -3.72 11.69 21.23
N MET A 340 -2.56 11.05 21.02
CA MET A 340 -1.59 11.42 19.99
C MET A 340 -1.92 10.66 18.70
N ARG A 341 -2.37 11.38 17.66
CA ARG A 341 -3.02 10.82 16.46
C ARG A 341 -2.10 10.59 15.27
N ALA A 342 -0.86 11.09 15.34
CA ALA A 342 0.10 11.03 14.23
C ALA A 342 0.76 9.65 14.06
N ALA A 343 0.73 8.79 15.09
CA ALA A 343 1.24 7.44 14.94
C ALA A 343 0.44 6.64 13.90
N SER A 344 1.20 5.80 13.21
CA SER A 344 0.73 5.01 12.08
C SER A 344 0.48 3.56 12.47
N GLY A 345 -0.39 2.85 11.75
CA GLY A 345 -0.69 1.43 12.02
C GLY A 345 0.56 0.55 12.04
N LEU A 346 1.57 0.88 11.22
CA LEU A 346 2.86 0.16 11.18
C LEU A 346 3.78 0.44 12.36
N SER A 347 3.52 1.47 13.17
CA SER A 347 4.42 1.84 14.27
C SER A 347 4.65 0.70 15.26
N ASN A 348 5.87 0.64 15.79
CA ASN A 348 6.20 -0.28 16.87
C ASN A 348 5.50 0.22 18.16
N PRO A 349 4.70 -0.60 18.86
CA PRO A 349 3.99 -0.16 20.08
C PRO A 349 4.91 0.42 21.16
N TYR A 350 6.10 -0.16 21.34
CA TYR A 350 7.07 0.34 22.30
C TYR A 350 7.67 1.67 21.87
N LEU A 351 8.01 1.83 20.58
CA LEU A 351 8.64 3.06 20.09
C LEU A 351 7.64 4.22 19.93
N SER A 352 6.39 3.92 19.58
CA SER A 352 5.33 4.94 19.54
C SER A 352 5.04 5.48 20.94
N ALA A 353 4.93 4.59 21.95
CA ALA A 353 4.82 4.99 23.34
C ALA A 353 6.08 5.74 23.83
N ALA A 354 7.28 5.26 23.48
CA ALA A 354 8.55 5.88 23.86
C ALA A 354 8.68 7.29 23.29
N ALA A 355 8.34 7.51 22.02
CA ALA A 355 8.38 8.82 21.38
C ALA A 355 7.45 9.82 22.09
N THR A 356 6.19 9.42 22.32
CA THR A 356 5.20 10.27 23.01
C THR A 356 5.61 10.56 24.44
N LEU A 357 6.10 9.56 25.18
CA LEU A 357 6.52 9.72 26.56
C LEU A 357 7.77 10.60 26.65
N ALA A 358 8.80 10.34 25.85
CA ALA A 358 10.05 11.11 25.88
C ALA A 358 9.80 12.60 25.60
N ALA A 359 9.02 12.92 24.56
CA ALA A 359 8.67 14.29 24.23
C ALA A 359 7.84 14.97 25.33
N GLY A 360 6.87 14.27 25.90
CA GLY A 360 6.07 14.81 27.00
C GLY A 360 6.88 15.03 28.28
N LEU A 361 7.79 14.12 28.62
CA LEU A 361 8.72 14.29 29.75
C LEU A 361 9.67 15.48 29.54
N LEU A 362 10.10 15.76 28.30
CA LEU A 362 10.86 16.98 27.99
C LEU A 362 10.04 18.24 28.25
N GLY A 363 8.75 18.22 27.91
CA GLY A 363 7.80 19.26 28.27
C GLY A 363 7.78 19.57 29.76
N LEU A 364 7.72 18.53 30.60
CA LEU A 364 7.77 18.68 32.06
C LEU A 364 9.14 19.18 32.55
N LYS A 365 10.24 18.68 31.98
CA LYS A 365 11.61 19.02 32.41
C LYS A 365 12.04 20.43 31.98
N LYS A 366 11.57 20.91 30.82
CA LYS A 366 11.99 22.17 30.20
C LYS A 366 10.97 23.30 30.38
N GLY A 367 9.71 22.97 30.73
CA GLY A 367 8.66 23.95 30.99
C GLY A 367 8.23 24.70 29.74
N TYR A 368 8.00 23.98 28.64
CA TYR A 368 7.53 24.60 27.40
C TYR A 368 6.11 25.15 27.56
N ASP A 369 5.86 26.31 26.95
CA ASP A 369 4.54 26.94 26.93
C ASP A 369 3.65 26.25 25.88
N LEU A 370 2.45 25.84 26.30
CA LEU A 370 1.44 25.33 25.38
C LEU A 370 0.79 26.53 24.66
N PRO A 371 0.84 26.61 23.32
CA PRO A 371 0.10 27.64 22.59
C PRO A 371 -1.39 27.55 22.88
N ALA A 372 -2.10 28.67 22.77
CA ALA A 372 -3.55 28.69 22.92
C ALA A 372 -4.21 27.73 21.91
N ALA A 373 -5.27 27.04 22.34
CA ALA A 373 -6.11 26.29 21.41
C ALA A 373 -6.78 27.24 20.42
N VAL A 374 -6.93 26.81 19.18
CA VAL A 374 -7.63 27.57 18.14
C VAL A 374 -9.13 27.27 18.15
N GLU A 375 -9.92 28.18 17.60
CA GLU A 375 -11.33 27.93 17.31
C GLU A 375 -11.48 27.22 15.96
N GLY A 376 -12.30 26.17 15.91
CA GLY A 376 -12.52 25.36 14.70
C GLY A 376 -11.49 24.22 14.53
N PRO A 377 -11.57 23.47 13.42
CA PRO A 377 -10.66 22.36 13.16
C PRO A 377 -9.23 22.82 12.95
N CYS A 378 -8.28 22.25 13.71
CA CYS A 378 -6.86 22.59 13.57
C CYS A 378 -6.31 22.40 12.16
N GLU A 379 -6.84 21.47 11.36
CA GLU A 379 -6.36 21.24 9.99
C GLU A 379 -6.64 22.40 9.02
N GLU A 380 -7.61 23.26 9.33
CA GLU A 380 -8.00 24.43 8.52
C GLU A 380 -7.12 25.67 8.81
N ASP A 381 -6.39 25.67 9.93
CA ASP A 381 -5.48 26.77 10.27
C ASP A 381 -4.12 26.58 9.57
N GLU A 382 -3.87 27.44 8.59
CA GLU A 382 -2.63 27.45 7.80
C GLU A 382 -1.41 27.93 8.60
N SER A 383 -1.59 28.57 9.75
CA SER A 383 -0.50 29.06 10.61
C SER A 383 0.24 27.94 11.33
N PHE A 384 -0.39 26.78 11.52
CA PHE A 384 0.26 25.64 12.12
C PHE A 384 1.33 25.04 11.20
N GLU A 385 2.49 24.79 11.80
CA GLU A 385 3.57 24.11 11.12
C GLU A 385 3.15 22.72 10.63
N LYS A 386 3.52 22.34 9.41
CA LYS A 386 3.14 21.04 8.84
C LYS A 386 4.02 19.91 9.36
N LEU A 387 3.42 18.72 9.49
CA LEU A 387 4.19 17.51 9.78
C LEU A 387 5.12 17.17 8.60
N PRO A 388 6.31 16.59 8.85
CA PRO A 388 7.18 16.08 7.81
C PRO A 388 6.41 15.13 6.88
N LYS A 389 6.62 15.27 5.56
CA LYS A 389 5.98 14.43 4.52
C LYS A 389 6.88 13.32 3.99
N ARG A 390 8.09 13.19 4.55
CA ARG A 390 9.10 12.24 4.10
C ARG A 390 9.92 11.72 5.28
N LEU A 391 10.33 10.46 5.19
CA LEU A 391 11.11 9.79 6.24
C LEU A 391 12.51 10.38 6.41
N ASP A 392 13.20 10.78 5.34
CA ASP A 392 14.52 11.43 5.42
C ASP A 392 14.49 12.73 6.21
N VAL A 393 13.49 13.59 5.97
CA VAL A 393 13.32 14.85 6.69
C VAL A 393 13.06 14.61 8.17
N ALA A 394 12.24 13.61 8.48
CA ALA A 394 11.96 13.21 9.85
C ALA A 394 13.19 12.61 10.56
N LEU A 395 13.99 11.79 9.87
CA LEU A 395 15.23 11.23 10.40
C LEU A 395 16.25 12.32 10.71
N ALA A 396 16.41 13.30 9.81
CA ALA A 396 17.26 14.46 10.06
C ALA A 396 16.79 15.25 11.28
N ALA A 397 15.47 15.46 11.42
CA ALA A 397 14.90 16.12 12.60
C ALA A 397 15.17 15.35 13.91
N LEU A 398 15.12 14.02 13.89
CA LEU A 398 15.50 13.19 15.04
C LEU A 398 17.00 13.31 15.35
N GLU A 399 17.86 13.30 14.33
CA GLU A 399 19.30 13.42 14.49
C GLU A 399 19.71 14.80 15.04
N ASP A 400 19.01 15.86 14.67
CA ASP A 400 19.26 17.24 15.14
C ASP A 400 18.69 17.52 16.55
N ASP A 401 17.74 16.70 17.02
CA ASP A 401 17.09 16.88 18.32
C ASP A 401 17.89 16.23 19.46
N ALA A 402 18.88 16.96 19.97
CA ALA A 402 19.76 16.48 21.03
C ALA A 402 19.01 16.10 22.33
N ASP A 403 17.93 16.81 22.68
CA ASP A 403 17.17 16.56 23.89
C ASP A 403 16.37 15.24 23.79
N LEU A 404 15.69 15.00 22.67
CA LEU A 404 14.95 13.76 22.45
C LEU A 404 15.91 12.56 22.33
N ARG A 405 17.02 12.71 21.59
CA ARG A 405 18.04 11.67 21.47
C ARG A 405 18.63 11.26 22.82
N ALA A 406 18.90 12.22 23.70
CA ALA A 406 19.45 11.95 25.02
C ALA A 406 18.50 11.05 25.86
N LEU A 407 17.19 11.27 25.77
CA LEU A 407 16.20 10.42 26.46
C LEU A 407 16.03 9.05 25.81
N LEU A 408 16.05 8.97 24.47
CA LEU A 408 15.92 7.70 23.74
C LEU A 408 17.17 6.81 23.88
N GLY A 409 18.34 7.42 24.07
CA GLY A 409 19.62 6.75 24.21
C GLY A 409 20.36 6.62 22.87
N GLU A 410 21.65 6.99 22.87
CA GLU A 410 22.48 7.00 21.66
C GLU A 410 22.61 5.62 20.97
N PRO A 411 22.74 4.48 21.70
CA PRO A 411 22.78 3.16 21.05
C PRO A 411 21.51 2.85 20.24
N PHE A 412 20.33 3.23 20.76
CA PHE A 412 19.07 3.07 20.04
C PHE A 412 19.02 3.98 18.82
N VAL A 413 19.32 5.27 18.98
CA VAL A 413 19.26 6.24 17.87
C VAL A 413 20.19 5.81 16.74
N THR A 414 21.42 5.42 17.05
CA THR A 414 22.42 4.94 16.08
C THR A 414 21.91 3.74 15.28
N LEU A 415 21.44 2.70 15.98
CA LEU A 415 20.92 1.50 15.33
C LEU A 415 19.69 1.81 14.49
N PHE A 416 18.74 2.57 15.04
CA PHE A 416 17.47 2.85 14.41
C PHE A 416 17.65 3.68 13.14
N THR A 417 18.44 4.76 13.18
CA THR A 417 18.67 5.60 11.99
C THR A 417 19.45 4.86 10.92
N ALA A 418 20.43 4.01 11.28
CA ALA A 418 21.15 3.16 10.33
C ALA A 418 20.19 2.24 9.57
N VAL A 419 19.31 1.52 10.29
CA VAL A 419 18.28 0.65 9.68
C VAL A 419 17.35 1.46 8.77
N LYS A 420 16.82 2.59 9.24
CA LYS A 420 15.87 3.40 8.47
C LYS A 420 16.50 4.03 7.23
N ARG A 421 17.76 4.47 7.30
CA ARG A 421 18.50 4.99 6.14
C ARG A 421 18.78 3.89 5.10
N HIS A 422 19.06 2.67 5.55
CA HIS A 422 19.21 1.53 4.64
C HIS A 422 17.90 1.20 3.91
N GLU A 423 16.78 1.17 4.63
CA GLU A 423 15.46 0.97 4.02
C GLU A 423 15.11 2.06 3.01
N LEU A 424 15.44 3.31 3.34
CA LEU A 424 15.20 4.44 2.48
C LEU A 424 16.08 4.37 1.21
N ALA A 425 17.33 3.95 1.32
CA ALA A 425 18.20 3.73 0.17
C ALA A 425 17.62 2.63 -0.75
N ARG A 426 17.10 1.54 -0.18
CA ARG A 426 16.41 0.49 -0.94
C ARG A 426 15.14 1.00 -1.62
N PHE A 427 14.36 1.84 -0.94
CA PHE A 427 13.17 2.49 -1.53
C PHE A 427 13.54 3.41 -2.70
N HIS A 428 14.56 4.26 -2.55
CA HIS A 428 15.00 5.17 -3.61
C HIS A 428 15.62 4.45 -4.83
N ALA A 429 16.12 3.23 -4.65
CA ALA A 429 16.61 2.40 -5.74
C ALA A 429 15.48 1.67 -6.50
N HIS A 430 14.25 1.67 -6.00
CA HIS A 430 13.12 1.00 -6.62
C HIS A 430 12.45 1.92 -7.66
N VAL A 431 12.27 1.41 -8.89
CA VAL A 431 11.55 2.11 -9.97
C VAL A 431 10.14 1.54 -10.07
N THR A 432 9.13 2.35 -9.76
CA THR A 432 7.73 1.93 -9.74
C THR A 432 7.13 1.83 -11.15
N ASP A 433 6.06 1.05 -11.28
CA ASP A 433 5.29 0.98 -12.53
C ASP A 433 4.66 2.32 -12.91
N TRP A 434 4.32 3.15 -11.91
CA TRP A 434 3.86 4.51 -12.13
C TRP A 434 4.96 5.37 -12.77
N GLU A 435 6.18 5.37 -12.20
CA GLU A 435 7.32 6.10 -12.80
C GLU A 435 7.62 5.64 -14.22
N ARG A 436 7.51 4.33 -14.51
CA ARG A 436 7.66 3.83 -15.88
C ARG A 436 6.58 4.40 -16.78
N LYS A 437 5.30 4.33 -16.40
CA LYS A 437 4.19 4.87 -17.21
C LYS A 437 4.26 6.37 -17.44
N GLU A 438 4.66 7.15 -16.44
CA GLU A 438 4.80 8.61 -16.56
C GLU A 438 6.00 9.01 -17.45
N CYS A 439 7.07 8.21 -17.41
CA CYS A 439 8.26 8.43 -18.23
C CYS A 439 8.14 7.78 -19.63
N GLU A 440 7.27 6.79 -19.80
CA GLU A 440 6.95 6.10 -21.07
C GLU A 440 5.86 6.89 -21.80
N THR A 441 6.27 7.89 -22.57
CA THR A 441 5.38 8.89 -23.19
C THR A 441 4.70 8.46 -24.51
N ALA A 442 4.34 7.20 -24.72
CA ALA A 442 3.65 6.84 -25.96
C ALA A 442 2.63 5.70 -25.83
N VAL A 443 1.35 6.03 -26.01
CA VAL A 443 0.41 5.14 -26.69
C VAL A 443 1.00 4.89 -28.07
N SER A 444 1.52 3.67 -28.27
CA SER A 444 2.26 3.28 -29.45
C SER A 444 1.60 2.06 -30.07
N ILE A 445 1.38 2.09 -31.39
CA ILE A 445 0.82 0.95 -32.11
C ILE A 445 1.76 -0.27 -32.04
N ILE A 446 3.07 -0.05 -31.83
CA ILE A 446 4.03 -1.12 -31.53
C ILE A 446 3.73 -1.75 -30.17
N SER A 447 3.38 -0.97 -29.15
CA SER A 447 2.97 -1.50 -27.84
C SER A 447 1.70 -2.34 -27.98
N ALA A 448 0.70 -1.83 -28.69
CA ALA A 448 -0.53 -2.55 -29.00
C ALA A 448 -0.25 -3.87 -29.75
N LEU A 449 0.67 -3.87 -30.72
CA LEU A 449 1.14 -5.08 -31.41
C LEU A 449 1.94 -6.02 -30.49
N LYS A 450 2.61 -5.55 -29.43
CA LYS A 450 3.32 -6.43 -28.49
C LYS A 450 2.37 -7.12 -27.53
N THR A 451 1.30 -6.44 -27.12
CA THR A 451 0.36 -6.93 -26.11
C THR A 451 -0.92 -7.53 -26.70
N ALA A 452 -1.03 -7.57 -28.04
CA ALA A 452 -2.24 -8.03 -28.72
C ALA A 452 -2.70 -9.43 -28.26
N GLU A 453 -4.00 -9.54 -28.03
CA GLU A 453 -4.69 -10.76 -27.59
C GLU A 453 -4.95 -11.65 -28.81
N ALA A 454 -4.46 -12.89 -28.78
CA ALA A 454 -4.61 -13.84 -29.89
C ALA A 454 -5.91 -14.64 -29.79
N HIS A 455 -6.58 -14.82 -30.91
CA HIS A 455 -7.80 -15.62 -31.03
C HIS A 455 -7.71 -16.54 -32.24
N SER A 456 -8.26 -17.76 -32.12
CA SER A 456 -8.17 -18.80 -33.16
C SER A 456 -9.45 -19.01 -33.97
N GLU A 457 -10.59 -18.50 -33.50
CA GLU A 457 -11.93 -18.78 -34.06
C GLU A 457 -12.66 -17.49 -34.51
N PRO A 458 -13.21 -17.42 -35.74
CA PRO A 458 -13.28 -18.48 -36.76
C PRO A 458 -11.99 -18.68 -37.58
N PHE A 459 -11.01 -17.80 -37.39
CA PHE A 459 -9.65 -17.90 -37.94
C PHE A 459 -8.69 -17.14 -37.03
N GLU A 460 -7.37 -17.29 -37.25
CA GLU A 460 -6.34 -16.63 -36.45
C GLU A 460 -6.38 -15.10 -36.61
N HIS A 461 -6.51 -14.40 -35.50
CA HIS A 461 -6.53 -12.93 -35.44
C HIS A 461 -6.11 -12.39 -34.09
N PHE A 462 -5.88 -11.08 -34.07
CA PHE A 462 -5.36 -10.38 -32.91
C PHE A 462 -6.19 -9.14 -32.62
N ILE A 463 -6.51 -8.97 -31.35
CA ILE A 463 -7.18 -7.78 -30.84
C ILE A 463 -6.13 -6.88 -30.21
N LEU A 464 -6.02 -5.66 -30.73
CA LEU A 464 -5.12 -4.63 -30.24
C LEU A 464 -5.95 -3.57 -29.51
N LYS A 465 -5.41 -3.03 -28.42
CA LYS A 465 -6.02 -1.94 -27.63
C LYS A 465 -5.09 -0.74 -27.64
N ASP A 466 -5.66 0.46 -27.56
CA ASP A 466 -4.93 1.73 -27.52
C ASP A 466 -3.99 1.89 -28.73
N CYS A 467 -4.55 1.78 -29.93
CA CYS A 467 -3.77 1.71 -31.18
C CYS A 467 -3.27 3.07 -31.68
N LEU A 468 -4.00 4.14 -31.38
CA LEU A 468 -3.74 5.50 -31.81
C LEU A 468 -3.52 6.40 -30.58
N GLU A 469 -2.74 7.46 -30.75
CA GLU A 469 -2.44 8.43 -29.70
C GLU A 469 -3.70 9.14 -29.14
N GLU A 470 -3.57 9.70 -27.95
CA GLU A 470 -4.66 10.42 -27.29
C GLU A 470 -5.19 11.57 -28.16
N GLY A 471 -6.52 11.70 -28.28
CA GLY A 471 -7.16 12.72 -29.12
C GLY A 471 -7.27 12.36 -30.60
N ALA A 472 -6.58 11.31 -31.07
CA ALA A 472 -6.58 10.92 -32.48
C ALA A 472 -7.99 10.48 -32.94
N CYS A 473 -8.68 9.65 -32.14
CA CYS A 473 -10.01 9.16 -32.50
C CYS A 473 -11.03 10.31 -32.59
N GLU A 474 -10.96 11.28 -31.69
CA GLU A 474 -11.80 12.48 -31.71
C GLU A 474 -11.53 13.35 -32.93
N ALA A 475 -10.26 13.50 -33.32
CA ALA A 475 -9.88 14.25 -34.52
C ALA A 475 -10.31 13.54 -35.81
N ILE A 476 -10.14 12.21 -35.88
CA ILE A 476 -10.58 11.39 -37.01
C ILE A 476 -12.09 11.42 -37.16
N ASP A 477 -12.83 11.26 -36.06
CA ASP A 477 -14.29 11.33 -36.12
C ASP A 477 -14.69 12.69 -36.71
N ARG A 478 -14.09 13.81 -36.30
CA ARG A 478 -14.42 15.14 -36.86
C ARG A 478 -14.01 15.38 -38.31
N THR A 479 -13.26 14.47 -38.95
CA THR A 479 -12.82 14.63 -40.34
C THR A 479 -13.98 14.46 -41.31
N ASP A 480 -14.09 15.35 -42.29
CA ASP A 480 -15.03 15.22 -43.40
C ASP A 480 -14.41 14.36 -44.50
N VAL A 481 -14.93 13.16 -44.70
CA VAL A 481 -14.55 12.25 -45.79
C VAL A 481 -15.66 12.33 -46.82
N ASP A 482 -15.32 12.70 -48.07
CA ASP A 482 -16.28 12.87 -49.17
C ASP A 482 -17.20 11.65 -49.29
N HIS A 483 -18.50 11.86 -49.39
CA HIS A 483 -19.50 10.80 -49.24
C HIS A 483 -20.52 10.86 -50.37
N THR A 484 -20.37 9.97 -51.35
CA THR A 484 -21.45 9.70 -52.29
C THR A 484 -22.25 8.51 -51.75
N GLY A 485 -23.56 8.68 -51.57
CA GLY A 485 -24.49 7.66 -51.03
C GLY A 485 -24.71 6.47 -51.96
N VAL A 486 -23.63 5.87 -52.48
CA VAL A 486 -23.65 4.72 -53.39
C VAL A 486 -23.18 3.49 -52.61
N PHE A 487 -24.11 2.55 -52.40
CA PHE A 487 -23.88 1.34 -51.61
C PHE A 487 -23.73 0.12 -52.54
N ASP A 488 -22.50 -0.31 -52.82
CA ASP A 488 -22.21 -1.52 -53.59
C ASP A 488 -21.63 -2.64 -52.70
N GLY A 489 -22.10 -3.87 -52.92
CA GLY A 489 -21.70 -5.03 -52.13
C GLY A 489 -20.30 -5.56 -52.37
N THR A 490 -19.59 -4.95 -53.33
CA THR A 490 -18.28 -5.40 -53.81
C THR A 490 -17.26 -4.31 -53.55
N ARG A 491 -16.14 -4.67 -52.91
CA ARG A 491 -15.06 -3.74 -52.51
C ARG A 491 -14.39 -2.96 -53.66
N ALA A 492 -14.74 -3.23 -54.92
CA ALA A 492 -14.12 -2.66 -56.12
C ALA A 492 -15.16 -1.89 -56.95
N GLY A 493 -15.40 -0.62 -56.60
CA GLY A 493 -16.29 0.26 -57.35
C GLY A 493 -16.19 1.74 -57.02
N ASN A 494 -16.14 2.12 -55.73
CA ASN A 494 -16.19 3.53 -55.33
C ASN A 494 -15.08 3.94 -54.35
N ASN A 495 -14.02 4.57 -54.88
CA ASN A 495 -12.96 5.24 -54.11
C ASN A 495 -13.43 6.53 -53.41
N GLN A 496 -14.71 6.90 -53.48
CA GLN A 496 -15.18 8.22 -53.04
C GLN A 496 -15.30 8.35 -51.52
N ALA A 497 -15.66 7.28 -50.78
CA ALA A 497 -15.83 7.29 -49.32
C ALA A 497 -14.56 6.95 -48.50
N ARG A 498 -13.38 7.09 -49.12
CA ARG A 498 -12.08 6.75 -48.51
C ARG A 498 -11.10 7.87 -48.66
N LEU A 499 -10.44 8.22 -47.56
CA LEU A 499 -9.35 9.19 -47.55
C LEU A 499 -8.02 8.47 -47.35
N PHE A 500 -7.25 8.33 -48.43
CA PHE A 500 -5.88 7.83 -48.35
C PHE A 500 -4.96 8.87 -47.72
N ILE A 501 -4.15 8.44 -46.77
CA ILE A 501 -3.18 9.30 -46.10
C ILE A 501 -1.85 9.16 -46.84
N GLY A 502 -1.45 10.22 -47.53
CA GLY A 502 -0.22 10.35 -48.30
C GLY A 502 0.62 11.53 -47.81
N LYS A 503 1.77 11.77 -48.44
CA LYS A 503 2.65 12.90 -48.07
C LYS A 503 1.96 14.24 -48.29
N GLU A 504 1.06 14.33 -49.25
CA GLU A 504 0.34 15.56 -49.60
C GLU A 504 -0.67 16.01 -48.54
N ASN A 505 -1.24 15.11 -47.74
CA ASN A 505 -2.29 15.42 -46.76
C ASN A 505 -1.97 15.00 -45.32
N LEU A 506 -0.82 14.33 -45.05
CA LEU A 506 -0.43 13.95 -43.69
C LEU A 506 -0.36 15.13 -42.72
N THR A 507 -0.09 16.35 -43.19
CA THR A 507 -0.09 17.55 -42.35
C THR A 507 -1.45 17.85 -41.73
N ASP A 508 -2.54 17.43 -42.37
CA ASP A 508 -3.90 17.60 -41.88
C ASP A 508 -4.27 16.51 -40.85
N PHE A 509 -3.46 15.46 -40.75
CA PHE A 509 -3.62 14.30 -39.86
C PHE A 509 -2.37 14.08 -39.00
N PRO A 510 -1.95 15.06 -38.17
CA PRO A 510 -0.70 15.00 -37.42
C PRO A 510 -0.60 13.78 -36.51
N PHE A 511 -1.73 13.28 -36.03
CA PHE A 511 -1.82 12.11 -35.14
C PHE A 511 -1.57 10.76 -35.83
N LEU A 512 -1.66 10.69 -37.17
CA LEU A 512 -1.27 9.49 -37.91
C LEU A 512 0.23 9.47 -38.24
N ARG A 513 0.93 10.60 -38.08
CA ARG A 513 2.37 10.68 -38.38
C ARG A 513 3.18 9.72 -37.51
N SER A 514 2.99 9.80 -36.20
CA SER A 514 3.64 8.94 -35.20
C SER A 514 3.37 7.46 -35.51
N THR A 515 2.10 7.12 -35.71
CA THR A 515 1.65 5.76 -36.06
C THR A 515 2.32 5.24 -37.35
N ILE A 516 2.36 6.07 -38.41
CA ILE A 516 3.01 5.72 -39.69
C ILE A 516 4.52 5.54 -39.51
N GLU A 517 5.18 6.43 -38.78
CA GLU A 517 6.62 6.36 -38.51
C GLU A 517 6.99 5.12 -37.68
N GLU A 518 6.19 4.81 -36.67
CA GLU A 518 6.35 3.61 -35.83
C GLU A 518 6.20 2.32 -36.64
N LEU A 519 5.16 2.19 -37.45
CA LEU A 519 4.95 1.01 -38.29
C LEU A 519 6.04 0.84 -39.37
N ARG A 520 6.68 1.93 -39.79
CA ARG A 520 7.83 1.87 -40.72
C ARG A 520 9.15 1.61 -40.02
N SER A 521 9.19 1.56 -38.69
CA SER A 521 10.43 1.35 -37.95
C SER A 521 10.93 -0.08 -38.06
N GLN A 522 12.25 -0.28 -37.91
CA GLN A 522 12.83 -1.63 -37.81
C GLN A 522 12.24 -2.42 -36.63
N GLN A 523 11.82 -1.74 -35.57
CA GLN A 523 11.18 -2.38 -34.42
C GLN A 523 9.84 -3.03 -34.82
N ALA A 524 9.02 -2.37 -35.63
CA ALA A 524 7.77 -2.94 -36.14
C ALA A 524 8.03 -4.11 -37.09
N VAL A 525 9.03 -4.00 -37.99
CA VAL A 525 9.44 -5.09 -38.89
C VAL A 525 9.83 -6.34 -38.09
N ASN A 526 10.72 -6.19 -37.10
CA ASN A 526 11.18 -7.31 -36.27
C ASN A 526 10.02 -7.91 -35.47
N LEU A 527 9.16 -7.08 -34.88
CA LEU A 527 8.00 -7.55 -34.13
C LEU A 527 7.02 -8.36 -35.00
N LEU A 528 6.71 -7.87 -36.20
CA LEU A 528 5.83 -8.55 -37.16
C LEU A 528 6.43 -9.90 -37.59
N ARG A 529 7.74 -9.95 -37.79
CA ARG A 529 8.42 -11.20 -38.14
C ARG A 529 8.44 -12.18 -36.96
N ASP A 530 8.92 -11.74 -35.81
CA ASP A 530 9.22 -12.63 -34.67
C ASP A 530 7.96 -13.13 -33.97
N ARG A 531 6.96 -12.25 -33.79
CA ARG A 531 5.71 -12.60 -33.10
C ARG A 531 4.66 -13.16 -34.03
N TYR A 532 4.55 -12.62 -35.24
CA TYR A 532 3.43 -12.92 -36.15
C TYR A 532 3.84 -13.74 -37.37
N GLY A 533 5.14 -13.93 -37.60
CA GLY A 533 5.66 -14.72 -38.73
C GLY A 533 5.48 -14.05 -40.09
N VAL A 534 5.36 -12.72 -40.13
CA VAL A 534 5.16 -11.96 -41.38
C VAL A 534 6.31 -10.98 -41.57
N ASP A 535 7.05 -11.15 -42.66
CA ASP A 535 8.16 -10.27 -43.02
C ASP A 535 7.71 -9.18 -43.98
N VAL A 536 7.65 -7.95 -43.48
CA VAL A 536 7.21 -6.76 -44.23
C VAL A 536 8.38 -5.88 -44.68
N ALA A 537 9.63 -6.32 -44.46
CA ALA A 537 10.81 -5.54 -44.83
C ALA A 537 10.84 -5.24 -46.33
N GLY A 538 11.19 -4.01 -46.70
CA GLY A 538 11.24 -3.56 -48.10
C GLY A 538 9.89 -3.41 -48.81
N HIS A 539 8.77 -3.57 -48.11
CA HIS A 539 7.42 -3.38 -48.65
C HIS A 539 6.89 -1.97 -48.34
N TYR A 540 5.56 -1.78 -48.44
CA TYR A 540 4.94 -0.46 -48.31
C TYR A 540 3.81 -0.46 -47.30
N LEU A 541 3.55 0.69 -46.68
CA LEU A 541 2.43 0.91 -45.78
C LEU A 541 1.33 1.71 -46.49
N ARG A 542 0.06 1.30 -46.35
CA ARG A 542 -1.11 2.04 -46.83
C ARG A 542 -2.01 2.35 -45.65
N VAL A 543 -2.22 3.64 -45.40
CA VAL A 543 -3.14 4.12 -44.35
C VAL A 543 -4.29 4.87 -45.01
N GLU A 544 -5.52 4.53 -44.62
CA GLU A 544 -6.73 5.17 -45.14
C GLU A 544 -7.78 5.33 -44.03
N ILE A 545 -8.49 6.45 -44.01
CA ILE A 545 -9.66 6.68 -43.16
C ILE A 545 -10.90 6.31 -44.00
N CYS A 546 -11.75 5.46 -43.45
CA CYS A 546 -13.00 5.03 -44.07
C CYS A 546 -14.19 5.57 -43.27
N CYS A 547 -15.21 6.06 -43.98
CA CYS A 547 -16.48 6.51 -43.43
C CYS A 547 -17.61 5.71 -44.08
N ASP A 548 -18.25 4.84 -43.32
CA ASP A 548 -19.41 4.09 -43.78
C ASP A 548 -20.70 4.77 -43.27
N LEU A 549 -21.68 4.96 -44.16
CA LEU A 549 -22.96 5.60 -43.87
C LEU A 549 -24.12 4.60 -43.92
N ASP A 550 -25.30 5.01 -43.45
CA ASP A 550 -26.50 4.17 -43.48
C ASP A 550 -26.77 3.58 -44.87
N GLY A 551 -26.96 2.27 -44.93
CA GLY A 551 -27.10 1.51 -46.18
C GLY A 551 -25.82 0.83 -46.66
N PHE A 552 -24.66 1.13 -46.08
CA PHE A 552 -23.40 0.43 -46.36
C PHE A 552 -23.49 -1.05 -46.00
N TRP A 553 -22.93 -1.89 -46.88
CA TRP A 553 -22.77 -3.31 -46.65
C TRP A 553 -21.63 -3.87 -47.49
N LEU A 554 -21.08 -4.99 -47.06
CA LEU A 554 -19.94 -5.62 -47.70
C LEU A 554 -20.10 -7.14 -47.68
N GLU A 555 -20.15 -7.75 -48.86
CA GLU A 555 -20.22 -9.21 -49.02
C GLU A 555 -19.02 -9.90 -48.35
N PRO A 556 -19.20 -11.09 -47.75
CA PRO A 556 -18.08 -11.87 -47.22
C PRO A 556 -16.98 -12.08 -48.26
N HIS A 557 -15.75 -11.72 -47.92
CA HIS A 557 -14.60 -11.87 -48.81
C HIS A 557 -13.32 -12.09 -48.01
N CYS A 558 -12.25 -12.44 -48.73
CA CYS A 558 -10.90 -12.53 -48.20
C CYS A 558 -10.08 -11.31 -48.64
N ASP A 559 -9.03 -11.00 -47.89
CA ASP A 559 -8.07 -10.01 -48.35
C ASP A 559 -7.29 -10.49 -49.56
N ILE A 560 -6.93 -9.54 -50.41
CA ILE A 560 -6.17 -9.79 -51.63
C ILE A 560 -4.72 -10.17 -51.29
N VAL A 561 -4.06 -10.91 -52.17
CA VAL A 561 -2.68 -11.41 -51.96
C VAL A 561 -1.64 -10.29 -51.83
N GLU A 562 -1.97 -9.10 -52.31
CA GLU A 562 -1.14 -7.90 -52.19
C GLU A 562 -1.15 -7.28 -50.79
N LYS A 563 -2.05 -7.72 -49.89
CA LYS A 563 -2.08 -7.31 -48.48
C LYS A 563 -1.40 -8.37 -47.60
N MET A 564 -0.39 -7.96 -46.86
CA MET A 564 0.40 -8.84 -46.00
C MET A 564 -0.06 -8.81 -44.54
N VAL A 565 -0.57 -7.65 -44.12
CA VAL A 565 -1.09 -7.39 -42.78
C VAL A 565 -2.23 -6.40 -42.93
N THR A 566 -3.33 -6.61 -42.21
CA THR A 566 -4.42 -5.64 -42.12
C THR A 566 -4.74 -5.38 -40.66
N ILE A 567 -4.66 -4.11 -40.27
CA ILE A 567 -5.04 -3.59 -38.95
C ILE A 567 -6.20 -2.60 -39.18
N GLN A 568 -7.37 -2.93 -38.67
CA GLN A 568 -8.56 -2.08 -38.76
C GLN A 568 -8.87 -1.51 -37.37
N VAL A 569 -8.55 -0.23 -37.16
CA VAL A 569 -8.82 0.50 -35.92
C VAL A 569 -10.22 1.10 -35.98
N TYR A 570 -11.02 0.87 -34.95
CA TYR A 570 -12.35 1.43 -34.82
C TYR A 570 -12.30 2.80 -34.13
N VAL A 571 -13.07 3.75 -34.66
CA VAL A 571 -13.13 5.12 -34.15
C VAL A 571 -14.58 5.41 -33.74
N ASP A 572 -14.83 5.42 -32.44
CA ASP A 572 -16.13 5.69 -31.84
C ASP A 572 -15.98 6.35 -30.46
N PRO A 573 -15.45 7.58 -30.38
CA PRO A 573 -15.12 8.23 -29.11
C PRO A 573 -16.30 8.33 -28.13
N ASP A 574 -17.53 8.36 -28.65
CA ASP A 574 -18.77 8.46 -27.87
C ASP A 574 -19.43 7.09 -27.59
N GLY A 575 -18.86 5.98 -28.09
CA GLY A 575 -19.40 4.62 -27.90
C GLY A 575 -20.84 4.44 -28.42
N ARG A 576 -21.15 5.05 -29.57
CA ARG A 576 -22.52 5.21 -30.08
C ARG A 576 -23.12 3.90 -30.53
N GLN A 577 -22.33 3.03 -31.19
CA GLN A 577 -22.86 1.88 -31.93
C GLN A 577 -21.94 0.65 -31.83
N PRO A 578 -21.82 0.02 -30.64
CA PRO A 578 -20.87 -1.06 -30.38
C PRO A 578 -21.11 -2.33 -31.24
N GLU A 579 -22.27 -2.48 -31.86
CA GLU A 579 -22.65 -3.60 -32.72
C GLU A 579 -22.17 -3.45 -34.17
N LEU A 580 -21.60 -2.31 -34.56
CA LEU A 580 -21.17 -2.04 -35.94
C LEU A 580 -19.75 -2.52 -36.26
N GLY A 581 -19.15 -3.42 -35.49
CA GLY A 581 -17.84 -3.93 -35.85
C GLY A 581 -17.89 -4.89 -37.05
N THR A 582 -16.73 -5.39 -37.44
CA THR A 582 -16.58 -6.26 -38.62
C THR A 582 -17.22 -7.64 -38.36
N ASP A 583 -17.95 -8.16 -39.34
CA ASP A 583 -18.49 -9.52 -39.30
C ASP A 583 -17.44 -10.53 -39.77
N PHE A 584 -17.31 -11.64 -39.05
CA PHE A 584 -16.52 -12.79 -39.48
C PHE A 584 -17.40 -13.95 -39.85
N TYR A 585 -16.94 -14.68 -40.86
CA TYR A 585 -17.63 -15.81 -41.44
C TYR A 585 -16.74 -17.05 -41.36
N THR A 586 -17.38 -18.20 -41.30
CA THR A 586 -16.75 -19.50 -41.47
C THR A 586 -16.45 -19.75 -42.97
N PRO A 587 -15.64 -20.76 -43.32
CA PRO A 587 -15.31 -21.07 -44.72
C PRO A 587 -16.51 -21.40 -45.62
N ASP A 588 -17.64 -21.83 -45.05
CA ASP A 588 -18.93 -22.02 -45.73
C ASP A 588 -19.78 -20.75 -45.82
N LEU A 589 -19.19 -19.59 -45.51
CA LEU A 589 -19.80 -18.25 -45.55
C LEU A 589 -20.96 -18.04 -44.56
N ALA A 590 -21.06 -18.88 -43.52
CA ALA A 590 -21.97 -18.61 -42.41
C ALA A 590 -21.35 -17.60 -41.46
N LYS A 591 -22.13 -16.62 -41.00
CA LYS A 591 -21.64 -15.63 -40.04
C LYS A 591 -21.36 -16.29 -38.69
N ALA A 592 -20.10 -16.19 -38.26
CA ALA A 592 -19.62 -16.73 -36.99
C ALA A 592 -19.86 -15.75 -35.84
N LYS A 593 -19.42 -14.50 -35.99
CA LYS A 593 -19.56 -13.43 -34.98
C LYS A 593 -19.41 -12.04 -35.60
N THR A 594 -19.86 -11.03 -34.87
CA THR A 594 -19.54 -9.62 -35.12
C THR A 594 -18.58 -9.15 -34.03
N VAL A 595 -17.46 -8.54 -34.40
CA VAL A 595 -16.53 -7.97 -33.41
C VAL A 595 -17.16 -6.73 -32.77
N PRO A 596 -16.97 -6.48 -31.47
CA PRO A 596 -17.39 -5.22 -30.87
C PRO A 596 -16.68 -4.02 -31.52
N PHE A 597 -17.44 -2.96 -31.78
CA PHE A 597 -16.94 -1.68 -32.26
C PHE A 597 -16.53 -0.80 -31.07
N VAL A 598 -15.33 -1.04 -30.53
CA VAL A 598 -14.81 -0.32 -29.38
C VAL A 598 -13.81 0.73 -29.84
N ASN A 599 -13.94 1.95 -29.33
CA ASN A 599 -13.03 3.05 -29.66
C ASN A 599 -11.56 2.68 -29.43
N ASN A 600 -10.70 3.07 -30.38
CA ASN A 600 -9.25 2.85 -30.32
C ASN A 600 -8.82 1.38 -30.19
N GLN A 601 -9.74 0.44 -30.41
CA GLN A 601 -9.46 -0.98 -30.52
C GLN A 601 -9.29 -1.33 -32.01
N ALA A 602 -8.34 -2.21 -32.30
CA ALA A 602 -8.16 -2.71 -33.65
C ALA A 602 -8.27 -4.22 -33.76
N TYR A 603 -8.77 -4.64 -34.91
CA TYR A 603 -8.68 -6.02 -35.33
C TYR A 603 -7.54 -6.18 -36.34
N CYS A 604 -6.60 -7.07 -36.02
CA CYS A 604 -5.43 -7.35 -36.83
C CYS A 604 -5.44 -8.80 -37.31
N PHE A 605 -5.18 -9.01 -38.60
CA PHE A 605 -5.05 -10.34 -39.16
C PHE A 605 -4.03 -10.36 -40.30
N PHE A 606 -3.50 -11.57 -40.54
CA PHE A 606 -2.35 -11.82 -41.38
C PHE A 606 -2.77 -12.80 -42.48
N PRO A 607 -3.04 -12.33 -43.71
CA PRO A 607 -3.35 -13.21 -44.83
C PRO A 607 -2.24 -14.25 -45.02
N LYS A 608 -2.58 -15.54 -44.84
CA LYS A 608 -1.65 -16.66 -45.02
C LYS A 608 -2.11 -17.50 -46.22
N PRO A 609 -1.21 -17.88 -47.15
CA PRO A 609 -1.57 -18.75 -48.26
C PRO A 609 -2.28 -20.03 -47.78
N GLY A 610 -3.51 -20.27 -48.26
CA GLY A 610 -4.31 -21.44 -47.90
C GLY A 610 -5.03 -21.38 -46.55
N LYS A 611 -5.04 -20.23 -45.87
CA LYS A 611 -5.84 -19.97 -44.66
C LYS A 611 -6.69 -18.71 -44.87
N ASP A 612 -7.88 -18.90 -45.42
CA ASP A 612 -8.78 -17.81 -45.77
C ASP A 612 -9.42 -17.17 -44.53
N SER A 613 -9.32 -15.84 -44.42
CA SER A 613 -9.94 -15.03 -43.37
C SER A 613 -11.19 -14.33 -43.91
N TRP A 614 -12.34 -14.99 -43.81
CA TRP A 614 -13.61 -14.48 -44.35
C TRP A 614 -14.21 -13.40 -43.46
N HIS A 615 -14.32 -12.19 -43.99
CA HIS A 615 -14.84 -11.03 -43.27
C HIS A 615 -15.70 -10.14 -44.17
N GLY A 616 -16.54 -9.31 -43.55
CA GLY A 616 -17.49 -8.46 -44.27
C GLY A 616 -18.29 -7.57 -43.33
N PHE A 617 -19.42 -7.08 -43.82
CA PHE A 617 -20.36 -6.28 -43.05
C PHE A 617 -21.78 -6.53 -43.57
N ASP A 618 -22.57 -7.29 -42.83
CA ASP A 618 -23.97 -7.56 -43.14
C ASP A 618 -24.78 -6.26 -43.21
N LYS A 619 -25.82 -6.24 -44.04
CA LYS A 619 -26.78 -5.13 -44.11
C LYS A 619 -27.43 -4.88 -42.75
N ARG A 620 -27.06 -3.78 -42.10
CA ARG A 620 -27.68 -3.26 -40.87
C ARG A 620 -27.67 -1.73 -40.86
N PRO A 621 -28.61 -1.07 -40.15
CA PRO A 621 -28.65 0.39 -40.07
C PRO A 621 -27.36 0.96 -39.46
N ILE A 622 -26.93 2.12 -39.94
CA ILE A 622 -25.85 2.91 -39.34
C ILE A 622 -26.41 4.28 -38.96
N ASP A 623 -26.52 4.57 -37.66
CA ASP A 623 -26.91 5.88 -37.16
C ASP A 623 -25.76 6.87 -37.32
N GLY A 624 -25.94 7.88 -38.16
CA GLY A 624 -24.87 8.82 -38.52
C GLY A 624 -23.80 8.18 -39.40
N ARG A 625 -22.69 7.76 -38.78
CA ARG A 625 -21.50 7.23 -39.49
C ARG A 625 -20.75 6.19 -38.67
N ARG A 626 -20.02 5.33 -39.38
CA ARG A 626 -19.06 4.37 -38.83
C ARG A 626 -17.67 4.70 -39.37
N MET A 627 -16.78 5.15 -38.47
CA MET A 627 -15.42 5.57 -38.82
C MET A 627 -14.40 4.49 -38.51
N THR A 628 -13.50 4.19 -39.45
CA THR A 628 -12.38 3.28 -39.21
C THR A 628 -11.09 3.79 -39.84
N VAL A 629 -9.96 3.58 -39.16
CA VAL A 629 -8.64 3.72 -39.77
C VAL A 629 -8.17 2.34 -40.23
N LEU A 630 -7.94 2.19 -41.52
CA LEU A 630 -7.46 0.95 -42.10
C LEU A 630 -5.98 1.10 -42.46
N ILE A 631 -5.16 0.25 -41.86
CA ILE A 631 -3.71 0.22 -42.01
C ILE A 631 -3.34 -1.12 -42.62
N ASN A 632 -2.69 -1.10 -43.78
CA ASN A 632 -2.26 -2.30 -44.48
C ASN A 632 -0.77 -2.25 -44.80
N TYR A 633 -0.06 -3.36 -44.59
CA TYR A 633 1.21 -3.58 -45.26
C TYR A 633 0.93 -4.22 -46.63
N VAL A 634 1.46 -3.63 -47.69
CA VAL A 634 1.14 -3.99 -49.08
C VAL A 634 2.38 -4.18 -49.95
N THR A 635 2.23 -4.99 -51.00
CA THR A 635 3.33 -5.32 -51.93
C THR A 635 3.53 -4.35 -53.09
N PHE A 636 2.61 -3.39 -53.27
CA PHE A 636 2.71 -2.37 -54.31
C PHE A 636 3.14 -1.01 -53.74
N PRO A 637 3.79 -0.15 -54.55
CA PRO A 637 4.29 1.13 -54.08
C PRO A 637 3.21 2.05 -53.50
N THR A 638 3.52 2.65 -52.35
CA THR A 638 2.81 3.78 -51.74
C THR A 638 3.82 4.86 -51.33
N ASP A 639 3.33 5.97 -50.78
CA ASP A 639 4.18 7.04 -50.22
C ASP A 639 5.04 6.61 -49.03
N TRP A 640 4.68 5.51 -48.37
CA TRP A 640 5.24 5.07 -47.09
C TRP A 640 6.04 3.79 -47.29
N THR A 641 7.34 3.93 -47.55
CA THR A 641 8.25 2.80 -47.67
C THR A 641 8.61 2.23 -46.30
N VAL A 642 8.61 0.91 -46.18
CA VAL A 642 9.19 0.19 -45.05
C VAL A 642 10.65 -0.11 -45.38
N PRO A 643 11.63 0.23 -44.50
CA PRO A 643 13.04 -0.07 -44.73
C PRO A 643 13.26 -1.54 -45.07
N ALA A 644 14.18 -1.80 -45.99
CA ALA A 644 14.80 -3.12 -46.11
C ALA A 644 15.76 -3.30 -44.93
N GLU A 645 16.05 -4.54 -44.54
CA GLU A 645 17.05 -4.77 -43.49
C GLU A 645 18.43 -4.28 -43.94
N ASP A 646 19.18 -3.70 -43.00
CA ASP A 646 20.61 -3.40 -43.15
C ASP A 646 21.48 -4.68 -43.11
#